data_AF-A0A0R3RPN0-F1
#
_entry.id   AF-A0A0R3RPN0-F1
#
_cell.length_a   1.000
_cell.length_b   1.000
_cell.length_c   1.000
_cell.angle_alpha   90.00
_cell.angle_beta   90.00
_cell.angle_gamma   90.00
#
_symmetry.space_group_name_H-M   'P 1'
#
loop_
_entity.id
_entity.type
_entity.pdbx_description
1 polymer ?
#
loop_
_entity_poly.entity_id
_entity_poly.type
_entity_poly.pdbx_seq_one_letter_code
_entity_poly.pdbx_strand_id
1 'polypeptide(L)'
;MVPNQVPQPVYAALKNGTFIDNIDAFDLEQIQPFLPSLLLCAFSSACIFSDESLDQLRRRLLEFPQCNSLFQILNADVATVENDLNKATAEDIESILKIPFETASPHMKLKIVAFLLNRITRNMDHGSNLDIFEQESTLEEVICAMTMCALYMPNRFDPALILHPLLSVPNSVTVITMLICNVSDSLESTVDYLLRAQLLDDDNVISKNRNNLLLKLLSIDPYLVEPSISQLLDANTSSGNSLALMLICVCLSSTQLINNLLCALLNKRSLAVFIHRSSDKPAVKLLRDRISEAISAFSSSTMNDGTEATLAQLLAVLRINAGMRLSYDETNSWLLFLTRTDLDDDRYIMTALSVIIACPQLIPLHLGDEKEVEASIIAFLDWLKQRATSSASPTLQQFFILLSIHLHAGQSEQLAALISSVLAFKVTVNVRNLTTLKNLFLRHAMTERDIAERTSQMPVTRFLSSHHQGFLPAHCITQLLSTNSFSKHSVPIQDWIGAQIMSCATPLHPVITDLLNAYAASCFAATESSSANIPLSEEFILNLFNGEVMDENKMVPRLLTLFFLLCYRKSFESHAQKRTVQRFYSVKIEEVIPVRFLLNVVETRPEHFRAIRSPLVYLCGLYYPYMLPTVDSLLLSVDDELKNPEVKTTAR
;
A
#
# COMPACT_ATOMS: atom_id res chain seq x y z
N MET A 1 16.40 23.13 -2.31
CA MET A 1 17.48 23.67 -3.15
C MET A 1 18.79 23.09 -2.66
N VAL A 2 19.30 22.05 -3.33
CA VAL A 2 20.70 21.62 -3.19
C VAL A 2 21.37 21.79 -4.56
N PRO A 3 21.87 23.00 -4.87
CA PRO A 3 22.92 23.17 -5.84
C PRO A 3 24.20 23.59 -5.09
N ASN A 4 25.08 22.62 -4.89
CA ASN A 4 26.51 22.70 -5.15
C ASN A 4 27.01 21.24 -5.18
N GLN A 5 27.77 20.93 -6.21
CA GLN A 5 27.84 19.63 -6.88
C GLN A 5 28.22 18.47 -5.95
N VAL A 6 27.56 17.32 -6.13
CA VAL A 6 27.66 16.16 -5.22
C VAL A 6 28.93 15.36 -5.56
N PRO A 7 29.77 14.95 -4.57
CA PRO A 7 30.97 14.12 -4.80
C PRO A 7 30.68 12.68 -5.27
N GLN A 8 29.40 12.33 -5.44
CA GLN A 8 28.90 11.02 -5.83
C GLN A 8 29.53 10.40 -7.10
N PRO A 9 29.68 11.11 -8.24
CA PRO A 9 30.16 10.47 -9.46
C PRO A 9 31.64 10.09 -9.36
N VAL A 10 32.44 10.93 -8.69
CA VAL A 10 33.86 10.65 -8.40
C VAL A 10 33.97 9.51 -7.40
N TYR A 11 33.20 9.53 -6.31
CA TYR A 11 33.19 8.44 -5.32
C TYR A 11 32.82 7.08 -5.94
N ALA A 12 31.77 7.05 -6.77
CA ALA A 12 31.34 5.83 -7.46
C ALA A 12 32.43 5.31 -8.42
N ALA A 13 33.12 6.20 -9.13
CA ALA A 13 34.22 5.82 -10.02
C ALA A 13 35.46 5.33 -9.24
N LEU A 14 35.74 5.89 -8.06
CA LEU A 14 36.79 5.40 -7.16
C LEU A 14 36.46 4.01 -6.61
N LYS A 15 35.21 3.78 -6.17
CA LYS A 15 34.75 2.49 -5.64
C LYS A 15 34.74 1.38 -6.71
N ASN A 16 34.38 1.71 -7.95
CA ASN A 16 34.32 0.75 -9.06
C ASN A 16 35.63 0.63 -9.83
N GLY A 17 36.67 1.40 -9.49
CA GLY A 17 37.98 1.37 -10.12
C GLY A 17 38.08 2.04 -11.50
N THR A 18 37.03 2.73 -11.95
CA THR A 18 36.94 3.37 -13.28
C THR A 18 37.31 4.85 -13.27
N PHE A 19 37.81 5.37 -12.14
CA PHE A 19 38.12 6.79 -11.97
C PHE A 19 39.15 7.31 -12.96
N ILE A 20 40.28 6.60 -13.10
CA ILE A 20 41.38 7.01 -13.98
C ILE A 20 40.94 7.09 -15.45
N ASP A 21 40.16 6.11 -15.91
CA ASP A 21 39.68 6.05 -17.30
C ASP A 21 38.75 7.22 -17.65
N ASN A 22 38.11 7.82 -16.65
CA ASN A 22 37.12 8.89 -16.82
C ASN A 22 37.57 10.22 -16.20
N ILE A 23 38.85 10.38 -15.85
CA ILE A 23 39.35 11.55 -15.11
C ILE A 23 39.04 12.87 -15.83
N ASP A 24 39.06 12.87 -17.17
CA ASP A 24 38.79 14.05 -17.98
C ASP A 24 37.30 14.42 -18.06
N ALA A 25 36.41 13.49 -17.70
CA ALA A 25 34.96 13.73 -17.69
C ALA A 25 34.47 14.39 -16.39
N PHE A 26 35.29 14.45 -15.33
CA PHE A 26 34.92 15.07 -14.07
C PHE A 26 35.34 16.54 -14.00
N ASP A 27 34.45 17.36 -13.45
CA ASP A 27 34.74 18.77 -13.16
C ASP A 27 35.70 18.88 -11.97
N LEU A 28 36.52 19.95 -11.95
CA LEU A 28 37.49 20.18 -10.88
C LEU A 28 36.84 20.29 -9.49
N GLU A 29 35.65 20.90 -9.40
CA GLU A 29 34.88 21.01 -8.16
C GLU A 29 34.45 19.63 -7.61
N GLN A 30 34.24 18.63 -8.47
CA GLN A 30 33.88 17.27 -8.05
C GLN A 30 35.08 16.46 -7.55
N ILE A 31 36.27 16.76 -8.06
CA ILE A 31 37.54 16.11 -7.67
C ILE A 31 38.08 16.72 -6.37
N GLN A 32 37.87 18.02 -6.15
CA GLN A 32 38.38 18.79 -5.00
C GLN A 32 38.18 18.09 -3.63
N PRO A 33 37.04 17.45 -3.31
CA PRO A 33 36.85 16.76 -2.04
C PRO A 33 37.80 15.58 -1.79
N PHE A 34 38.39 15.01 -2.83
CA PHE A 34 39.23 13.81 -2.77
C PHE A 34 40.73 14.13 -2.87
N LEU A 35 41.08 15.42 -2.92
CA LEU A 35 42.41 15.89 -3.29
C LEU A 35 43.55 15.33 -2.40
N PRO A 36 43.46 15.32 -1.05
CA PRO A 36 44.47 14.68 -0.20
C PRO A 36 44.75 13.22 -0.53
N SER A 37 43.70 12.40 -0.70
CA SER A 37 43.84 10.97 -0.99
C SER A 37 44.40 10.72 -2.40
N LEU A 38 43.93 11.48 -3.40
CA LEU A 38 44.41 11.38 -4.77
C LEU A 38 45.88 11.81 -4.92
N LEU A 39 46.30 12.86 -4.21
CA LEU A 39 47.70 13.28 -4.16
C LEU A 39 48.59 12.20 -3.53
N LEU A 40 48.14 11.59 -2.41
CA LEU A 40 48.87 10.50 -1.77
C LEU A 40 48.99 9.30 -2.72
N CYS A 41 47.93 8.94 -3.44
CA CYS A 41 47.97 7.89 -4.45
C CYS A 41 48.93 8.22 -5.61
N ALA A 42 48.86 9.44 -6.16
CA ALA A 42 49.65 9.85 -7.35
C ALA A 42 51.17 9.87 -7.12
N PHE A 43 51.59 10.10 -5.87
CA PHE A 43 52.99 10.24 -5.47
C PHE A 43 53.50 9.13 -4.54
N SER A 44 52.64 8.15 -4.19
CA SER A 44 53.06 6.95 -3.45
C SER A 44 53.73 5.94 -4.37
N SER A 45 54.83 5.35 -3.89
CA SER A 45 55.57 4.29 -4.57
C SER A 45 54.82 2.96 -4.68
N ALA A 46 53.68 2.83 -3.99
CA ALA A 46 52.90 1.60 -3.88
C ALA A 46 51.65 1.57 -4.79
N CYS A 47 51.50 2.52 -5.72
CA CYS A 47 50.31 2.63 -6.55
C CYS A 47 50.25 1.54 -7.65
N ILE A 48 49.05 1.03 -7.93
CA ILE A 48 48.79 -0.10 -8.84
C ILE A 48 48.61 0.36 -10.30
N PHE A 49 48.55 1.67 -10.53
CA PHE A 49 48.29 2.28 -11.84
C PHE A 49 49.51 2.25 -12.76
N SER A 50 49.29 2.28 -14.08
CA SER A 50 50.36 2.39 -15.08
C SER A 50 50.98 3.80 -15.06
N ASP A 51 52.26 3.93 -15.46
CA ASP A 51 52.96 5.22 -15.46
C ASP A 51 52.22 6.30 -16.27
N GLU A 52 51.61 5.93 -17.41
CA GLU A 52 50.83 6.86 -18.24
C GLU A 52 49.57 7.38 -17.53
N SER A 53 48.87 6.51 -16.80
CA SER A 53 47.70 6.90 -16.01
C SER A 53 48.04 7.77 -14.79
N LEU A 54 49.19 7.53 -14.15
CA LEU A 54 49.69 8.38 -13.07
C LEU A 54 50.06 9.76 -13.58
N ASP A 55 50.63 9.86 -14.78
CA ASP A 55 50.94 11.15 -15.39
C ASP A 55 49.69 11.93 -15.78
N GLN A 56 48.64 11.26 -16.25
CA GLN A 56 47.34 11.90 -16.50
C GLN A 56 46.71 12.43 -15.20
N LEU A 57 46.74 11.62 -14.13
CA LEU A 57 46.28 12.04 -12.80
C LEU A 57 47.07 13.24 -12.28
N ARG A 58 48.40 13.22 -12.35
CA ARG A 58 49.26 14.33 -11.93
C ARG A 58 48.95 15.61 -12.70
N ARG A 59 48.75 15.55 -14.02
CA ARG A 59 48.39 16.72 -14.82
C ARG A 59 47.11 17.38 -14.33
N ARG A 60 46.05 16.59 -14.09
CA ARG A 60 44.77 17.09 -13.60
C ARG A 60 44.86 17.63 -12.17
N LEU A 61 45.63 16.99 -11.29
CA LEU A 61 45.84 17.49 -9.93
C LEU A 61 46.62 18.82 -9.93
N LEU A 62 47.59 19.01 -10.82
CA LEU A 62 48.35 20.27 -10.91
C LEU A 62 47.52 21.48 -11.38
N GLU A 63 46.29 21.28 -11.86
CA GLU A 63 45.35 22.36 -12.18
C GLU A 63 44.85 23.09 -10.92
N PHE A 64 44.94 22.46 -9.73
CA PHE A 64 44.53 23.07 -8.46
C PHE A 64 45.63 23.94 -7.85
N PRO A 65 45.35 25.21 -7.49
CA PRO A 65 46.35 26.13 -6.95
C PRO A 65 46.88 25.69 -5.58
N GLN A 66 46.08 25.01 -4.77
CA GLN A 66 46.49 24.53 -3.45
C GLN A 66 47.35 23.25 -3.48
N CYS A 67 47.52 22.59 -4.64
CA CYS A 67 48.19 21.27 -4.68
C CYS A 67 49.60 21.28 -4.09
N ASN A 68 50.38 22.33 -4.33
CA ASN A 68 51.73 22.44 -3.78
C ASN A 68 51.74 22.57 -2.25
N SER A 69 50.80 23.32 -1.66
CA SER A 69 50.75 23.46 -0.20
C SER A 69 50.26 22.17 0.45
N LEU A 70 49.24 21.52 -0.12
CA LEU A 70 48.74 20.24 0.38
C LEU A 70 49.80 19.15 0.27
N PHE A 71 50.53 19.06 -0.84
CA PHE A 71 51.61 18.09 -1.03
C PHE A 71 52.75 18.28 -0.02
N GLN A 72 53.07 19.52 0.38
CA GLN A 72 54.06 19.77 1.43
C GLN A 72 53.58 19.26 2.81
N ILE A 73 52.27 19.31 3.09
CA ILE A 73 51.69 18.76 4.32
C ILE A 73 51.70 17.22 4.27
N LEU A 74 51.36 16.61 3.12
CA LEU A 74 51.40 15.16 2.92
C LEU A 74 52.80 14.56 3.10
N ASN A 75 53.85 15.31 2.75
CA ASN A 75 55.25 14.89 2.94
C ASN A 75 55.81 15.18 4.34
N ALA A 76 55.02 15.76 5.24
CA ALA A 76 55.48 16.01 6.60
C ALA A 76 55.66 14.68 7.36
N ASP A 77 56.68 14.61 8.20
CA ASP A 77 56.98 13.41 8.98
C ASP A 77 55.92 13.18 10.07
N VAL A 78 55.03 12.21 9.85
CA VAL A 78 53.95 11.87 10.79
C VAL A 78 54.49 11.16 12.04
N ALA A 79 55.58 10.39 11.92
CA ALA A 79 56.13 9.61 13.03
C ALA A 79 56.72 10.52 14.12
N THR A 80 57.30 11.65 13.74
CA THR A 80 57.76 12.66 14.71
C THR A 80 56.57 13.34 15.40
N VAL A 81 55.49 13.64 14.68
CA VAL A 81 54.26 14.19 15.28
C VAL A 81 53.62 13.20 16.26
N GLU A 82 53.54 11.92 15.93
CA GLU A 82 53.01 10.88 16.84
C GLU A 82 53.86 10.76 18.11
N ASN A 83 55.19 10.76 17.98
CA ASN A 83 56.11 10.73 19.12
C ASN A 83 55.97 11.96 20.01
N ASP A 84 55.81 13.15 19.42
CA ASP A 84 55.56 14.39 20.15
C ASP A 84 54.22 14.34 20.89
N LEU A 85 53.17 13.82 20.24
CA LEU A 85 51.83 13.68 20.82
C LEU A 85 51.82 12.70 22.00
N ASN A 86 52.69 11.68 21.98
CA ASN A 86 52.87 10.74 23.09
C ASN A 86 53.59 11.35 24.30
N LYS A 87 54.45 12.35 24.07
CA LYS A 87 55.28 12.99 25.12
C LYS A 87 54.70 14.31 25.63
N ALA A 88 53.72 14.88 24.92
CA ALA A 88 53.18 16.21 25.19
C ALA A 88 52.45 16.32 26.55
N THR A 89 52.75 17.39 27.27
CA THR A 89 52.01 17.85 28.46
C THR A 89 50.87 18.79 28.07
N ALA A 90 49.97 19.13 29.01
CA ALA A 90 48.87 20.07 28.77
C ALA A 90 49.38 21.47 28.36
N GLU A 91 50.49 21.92 28.94
CA GLU A 91 51.12 23.21 28.62
C GLU A 91 51.72 23.22 27.21
N ASP A 92 52.31 22.10 26.77
CA ASP A 92 52.82 21.94 25.41
C ASP A 92 51.67 22.06 24.39
N ILE A 93 50.53 21.43 24.68
CA ILE A 93 49.32 21.51 23.83
C ILE A 93 48.85 22.97 23.71
N GLU A 94 48.75 23.71 24.81
CA GLU A 94 48.32 25.11 24.76
C GLU A 94 49.32 26.01 24.02
N SER A 95 50.62 25.78 24.16
CA SER A 95 51.65 26.57 23.47
C SER A 95 51.60 26.38 21.95
N ILE A 96 51.40 25.15 21.49
CA ILE A 96 51.31 24.77 20.09
C ILE A 96 50.06 25.36 19.45
N LEU A 97 48.92 25.32 20.16
CA LEU A 97 47.65 25.82 19.66
C LEU A 97 47.55 27.36 19.63
N LYS A 98 48.49 28.10 20.24
CA LYS A 98 48.56 29.57 20.12
C LYS A 98 49.23 30.04 18.83
N ILE A 99 49.87 29.14 18.09
CA ILE A 99 50.59 29.48 16.85
C ILE A 99 49.56 29.66 15.72
N PRO A 100 49.60 30.79 14.98
CA PRO A 100 48.64 31.06 13.91
C PRO A 100 48.81 30.06 12.76
N PHE A 101 47.73 29.34 12.44
CA PHE A 101 47.73 28.27 11.43
C PHE A 101 48.17 28.76 10.03
N GLU A 102 47.73 29.95 9.62
CA GLU A 102 47.98 30.53 8.28
C GLU A 102 49.48 30.69 7.96
N THR A 103 50.30 31.01 8.96
CA THR A 103 51.75 31.28 8.79
C THR A 103 52.63 30.12 9.24
N ALA A 104 52.04 29.03 9.73
CA ALA A 104 52.76 27.87 10.21
C ALA A 104 53.43 27.09 9.04
N SER A 105 54.57 26.46 9.32
CA SER A 105 55.20 25.54 8.35
C SER A 105 54.31 24.30 8.12
N PRO A 106 54.42 23.59 6.99
CA PRO A 106 53.60 22.41 6.69
C PRO A 106 53.61 21.34 7.79
N HIS A 107 54.79 21.06 8.35
CA HIS A 107 54.95 20.15 9.49
C HIS A 107 54.28 20.68 10.76
N MET A 108 54.37 21.99 11.01
CA MET A 108 53.70 22.62 12.15
C MET A 108 52.17 22.64 11.97
N LYS A 109 51.65 22.80 10.75
CA LYS A 109 50.21 22.68 10.44
C LYS A 109 49.68 21.28 10.79
N LEU A 110 50.40 20.22 10.38
CA LEU A 110 50.08 18.84 10.76
C LEU A 110 50.09 18.66 12.29
N LYS A 111 51.10 19.20 12.97
CA LYS A 111 51.22 19.15 14.43
C LYS A 111 50.07 19.89 15.13
N ILE A 112 49.70 21.08 14.68
CA ILE A 112 48.57 21.86 15.24
C ILE A 112 47.28 21.04 15.15
N VAL A 113 46.98 20.45 13.98
CA VAL A 113 45.75 19.66 13.76
C VAL A 113 45.75 18.39 14.61
N ALA A 114 46.86 17.64 14.67
CA ALA A 114 46.95 16.43 15.49
C ALA A 114 46.73 16.71 16.99
N PHE A 115 47.34 17.77 17.51
CA PHE A 115 47.19 18.19 18.90
C PHE A 115 45.77 18.70 19.20
N LEU A 116 45.15 19.40 18.24
CA LEU A 116 43.79 19.88 18.33
C LEU A 116 42.77 18.72 18.33
N LEU A 117 42.91 17.74 17.44
CA LEU A 117 42.09 16.53 17.44
C LEU A 117 42.24 15.74 18.76
N ASN A 118 43.46 15.63 19.29
CA ASN A 118 43.70 14.96 20.58
C ASN A 118 43.09 15.73 21.76
N ARG A 119 43.00 17.06 21.69
CA ARG A 119 42.29 17.88 22.69
C ARG A 119 40.78 17.68 22.59
N ILE A 120 40.24 17.70 21.38
CA ILE A 120 38.80 17.51 21.10
C ILE A 120 38.34 16.12 21.57
N THR A 121 39.08 15.06 21.25
CA THR A 121 38.76 13.69 21.69
C THR A 121 38.80 13.49 23.20
N ARG A 122 39.64 14.25 23.91
CA ARG A 122 39.74 14.20 25.37
C ARG A 122 38.69 15.06 26.09
N ASN A 123 37.79 15.73 25.37
CA ASN A 123 36.78 16.64 25.93
C ASN A 123 37.36 17.72 26.89
N MET A 124 38.57 18.21 26.62
CA MET A 124 39.18 19.30 27.39
C MET A 124 38.66 20.64 26.83
N ASP A 125 37.73 21.28 27.55
CA ASP A 125 37.11 22.61 27.33
C ASP A 125 37.24 23.21 25.91
N HIS A 126 36.12 23.37 25.20
CA HIS A 126 36.06 23.85 23.80
C HIS A 126 36.42 25.34 23.57
N GLY A 127 37.09 25.99 24.53
CA GLY A 127 37.40 27.41 24.46
C GLY A 127 38.59 27.77 23.57
N SER A 128 38.33 28.59 22.55
CA SER A 128 39.19 29.58 21.85
C SER A 128 40.05 29.20 20.64
N ASN A 129 39.98 27.99 20.06
CA ASN A 129 40.76 27.66 18.84
C ASN A 129 40.01 26.81 17.79
N LEU A 130 38.67 26.77 17.85
CA LEU A 130 37.86 26.04 16.86
C LEU A 130 37.65 26.84 15.56
N ASP A 131 38.03 28.11 15.55
CA ASP A 131 37.92 29.04 14.42
C ASP A 131 38.65 28.53 13.16
N ILE A 132 39.67 27.67 13.32
CA ILE A 132 40.38 27.07 12.17
C ILE A 132 39.46 26.23 11.26
N PHE A 133 38.32 25.76 11.77
CA PHE A 133 37.33 25.02 10.98
C PHE A 133 36.30 25.95 10.30
N GLU A 134 36.26 27.23 10.66
CA GLU A 134 35.40 28.25 10.06
C GLU A 134 36.06 28.94 8.86
N GLN A 135 37.40 29.01 8.84
CA GLN A 135 38.15 29.68 7.79
C GLN A 135 38.16 28.87 6.48
N GLU A 136 37.42 29.33 5.47
CA GLU A 136 37.33 28.66 4.16
C GLU A 136 38.69 28.57 3.42
N SER A 137 39.58 29.55 3.60
CA SER A 137 40.87 29.60 2.93
C SER A 137 41.87 28.53 3.39
N THR A 138 41.76 28.07 4.64
CA THR A 138 42.68 27.10 5.27
C THR A 138 42.03 25.73 5.45
N LEU A 139 40.73 25.61 5.19
CA LEU A 139 39.94 24.39 5.40
C LEU A 139 40.52 23.16 4.69
N GLU A 140 40.98 23.30 3.45
CA GLU A 140 41.57 22.20 2.68
C GLU A 140 42.88 21.70 3.30
N GLU A 141 43.72 22.61 3.81
CA GLU A 141 44.97 22.26 4.49
C GLU A 141 44.69 21.56 5.82
N VAL A 142 43.66 22.01 6.54
CA VAL A 142 43.17 21.35 7.76
C VAL A 142 42.67 19.93 7.43
N ILE A 143 41.83 19.76 6.41
CA ILE A 143 41.32 18.43 5.98
C ILE A 143 42.46 17.52 5.55
N CYS A 144 43.47 18.05 4.84
CA CYS A 144 44.65 17.30 4.43
C CYS A 144 45.45 16.80 5.65
N ALA A 145 45.71 17.66 6.63
CA ALA A 145 46.36 17.26 7.87
C ALA A 145 45.51 16.26 8.69
N MET A 146 44.18 16.42 8.73
CA MET A 146 43.28 15.46 9.37
C MET A 146 43.31 14.10 8.67
N THR A 147 43.34 14.09 7.33
CA THR A 147 43.44 12.87 6.52
C THR A 147 44.75 12.13 6.83
N MET A 148 45.87 12.85 6.91
CA MET A 148 47.15 12.25 7.32
C MET A 148 47.09 11.65 8.73
N CYS A 149 46.46 12.35 9.68
CA CYS A 149 46.27 11.84 11.03
C CYS A 149 45.42 10.56 11.04
N ALA A 150 44.32 10.53 10.28
CA ALA A 150 43.43 9.37 10.21
C ALA A 150 44.11 8.15 9.55
N LEU A 151 44.85 8.35 8.46
CA LEU A 151 45.50 7.27 7.71
C LEU A 151 46.70 6.66 8.45
N TYR A 152 47.54 7.49 9.09
CA TYR A 152 48.80 7.04 9.68
C TYR A 152 48.73 6.83 11.21
N MET A 153 47.72 7.39 11.90
CA MET A 153 47.48 7.19 13.33
C MET A 153 46.03 6.72 13.61
N PRO A 154 45.54 5.64 12.98
CA PRO A 154 44.14 5.21 13.07
C PRO A 154 43.72 4.86 14.50
N ASN A 155 44.62 4.32 15.33
CA ASN A 155 44.33 4.02 16.74
C ASN A 155 43.85 5.22 17.57
N ARG A 156 44.12 6.46 17.12
CA ARG A 156 43.72 7.70 17.81
C ARG A 156 42.75 8.55 17.01
N PHE A 157 42.89 8.58 15.69
CA PHE A 157 42.16 9.52 14.82
C PHE A 157 41.31 8.83 13.76
N ASP A 158 40.99 7.55 13.94
CA ASP A 158 39.97 6.87 13.13
C ASP A 158 38.66 7.69 13.15
N PRO A 159 38.04 7.98 11.99
CA PRO A 159 36.81 8.76 11.92
C PRO A 159 35.73 8.33 12.91
N ALA A 160 35.56 7.03 13.16
CA ALA A 160 34.56 6.52 14.11
C ALA A 160 34.81 6.98 15.57
N LEU A 161 36.07 7.17 15.97
CA LEU A 161 36.46 7.62 17.31
C LEU A 161 36.30 9.13 17.49
N ILE A 162 36.61 9.90 16.45
CA ILE A 162 36.62 11.37 16.51
C ILE A 162 35.27 12.00 16.14
N LEU A 163 34.35 11.22 15.57
CA LEU A 163 33.11 11.73 14.99
C LEU A 163 32.24 12.52 15.96
N HIS A 164 31.95 11.95 17.13
CA HIS A 164 31.03 12.56 18.07
C HIS A 164 31.54 13.91 18.60
N PRO A 165 32.81 14.03 19.06
CA PRO A 165 33.40 15.33 19.37
C PRO A 165 33.44 16.32 18.19
N LEU A 166 33.58 15.84 16.95
CA LEU A 166 33.57 16.72 15.77
C LEU A 166 32.18 17.28 15.45
N LEU A 167 31.08 16.63 15.84
CA LEU A 167 29.73 17.14 15.58
C LEU A 167 29.43 18.47 16.30
N SER A 168 30.14 18.80 17.38
CA SER A 168 30.01 20.08 18.10
C SER A 168 30.87 21.20 17.53
N VAL A 169 31.73 20.92 16.55
CA VAL A 169 32.64 21.89 15.93
C VAL A 169 31.88 22.73 14.88
N PRO A 170 32.24 24.00 14.67
CA PRO A 170 31.69 24.80 13.57
C PRO A 170 32.02 24.17 12.21
N ASN A 171 31.11 24.32 11.23
CA ASN A 171 31.21 23.71 9.91
C ASN A 171 31.44 22.17 9.91
N SER A 172 31.11 21.49 11.00
CA SER A 172 31.34 20.04 11.20
C SER A 172 30.84 19.17 10.06
N VAL A 173 29.66 19.47 9.52
CA VAL A 173 29.06 18.73 8.41
C VAL A 173 30.01 18.70 7.21
N THR A 174 30.60 19.84 6.84
CA THR A 174 31.51 19.95 5.69
C THR A 174 32.86 19.30 6.00
N VAL A 175 33.44 19.59 7.17
CA VAL A 175 34.72 19.01 7.62
C VAL A 175 34.67 17.49 7.61
N ILE A 176 33.65 16.90 8.22
CA ILE A 176 33.51 15.44 8.31
C ILE A 176 33.24 14.86 6.91
N THR A 177 32.38 15.49 6.10
CA THR A 177 32.10 15.00 4.73
C THR A 177 33.39 14.93 3.91
N MET A 178 34.21 15.98 3.93
CA MET A 178 35.48 16.03 3.19
C MET A 178 36.52 15.06 3.75
N LEU A 179 36.58 14.86 5.07
CA LEU A 179 37.46 13.85 5.66
C LEU A 179 37.08 12.44 5.17
N ILE A 180 35.79 12.10 5.21
CA ILE A 180 35.29 10.78 4.79
C ILE A 180 35.51 10.54 3.29
N CYS A 181 35.41 11.59 2.44
CA CYS A 181 35.80 11.47 1.03
C CYS A 181 37.25 10.99 0.85
N ASN A 182 38.16 11.39 1.74
CA ASN A 182 39.58 11.00 1.68
C ASN A 182 39.93 9.73 2.48
N VAL A 183 38.99 9.22 3.28
CA VAL A 183 39.12 7.96 4.05
C VAL A 183 37.88 7.11 3.72
N SER A 184 37.73 6.75 2.45
CA SER A 184 36.51 6.12 1.90
C SER A 184 36.08 4.85 2.64
N ASP A 185 37.04 4.07 3.13
CA ASP A 185 36.79 2.81 3.86
C ASP A 185 35.98 3.02 5.15
N SER A 186 36.00 4.23 5.71
CA SER A 186 35.28 4.56 6.93
C SER A 186 33.82 4.99 6.72
N LEU A 187 33.35 5.17 5.47
CA LEU A 187 32.00 5.69 5.18
C LEU A 187 30.89 4.83 5.80
N GLU A 188 30.89 3.52 5.54
CA GLU A 188 29.83 2.61 6.02
C GLU A 188 29.79 2.56 7.55
N SER A 189 30.97 2.47 8.18
CA SER A 189 31.10 2.45 9.64
C SER A 189 30.64 3.77 10.29
N THR A 190 30.89 4.90 9.62
CA THR A 190 30.49 6.24 10.06
C THR A 190 28.97 6.39 9.97
N VAL A 191 28.36 5.94 8.88
CA VAL A 191 26.90 5.95 8.73
C VAL A 191 26.24 5.06 9.79
N ASP A 192 26.71 3.83 9.99
CA ASP A 192 26.15 2.93 11.01
C ASP A 192 26.27 3.51 12.44
N TYR A 193 27.41 4.14 12.76
CA TYR A 193 27.57 4.84 14.04
C TYR A 193 26.55 5.99 14.20
N LEU A 194 26.39 6.84 13.19
CA LEU A 194 25.47 7.99 13.23
C LEU A 194 24.01 7.55 13.37
N LEU A 195 23.64 6.41 12.79
CA LEU A 195 22.30 5.84 12.92
C LEU A 195 22.03 5.29 14.33
N ARG A 196 23.05 4.72 14.99
CA ARG A 196 22.94 4.14 16.34
C ARG A 196 23.11 5.16 17.47
N ALA A 197 23.74 6.30 17.20
CA ALA A 197 24.02 7.33 18.20
C ALA A 197 22.71 7.90 18.80
N GLN A 198 22.38 7.49 20.03
CA GLN A 198 21.26 8.02 20.80
C GLN A 198 21.67 9.36 21.44
N LEU A 199 21.28 10.46 20.82
CA LEU A 199 21.46 11.80 21.39
C LEU A 199 20.27 12.13 22.30
N LEU A 200 20.54 12.62 23.51
CA LEU A 200 19.56 12.78 24.59
C LEU A 200 18.49 13.85 24.30
N ASP A 201 18.77 14.84 23.44
CA ASP A 201 17.79 15.86 23.00
C ASP A 201 17.77 16.01 21.47
N ASP A 202 16.57 15.97 20.89
CA ASP A 202 16.32 16.11 19.45
C ASP A 202 16.61 17.55 18.93
N ASP A 203 16.64 18.57 19.79
CA ASP A 203 16.79 19.99 19.39
C ASP A 203 18.22 20.56 19.52
N ASN A 204 19.17 19.77 20.04
CA ASN A 204 20.55 20.18 20.19
C ASN A 204 21.24 20.40 18.83
N VAL A 205 22.17 21.35 18.74
CA VAL A 205 22.94 21.64 17.51
C VAL A 205 23.60 20.38 16.95
N ILE A 206 24.06 19.49 17.84
CA ILE A 206 24.67 18.19 17.52
C ILE A 206 23.70 17.27 16.77
N SER A 207 22.41 17.22 17.15
CA SER A 207 21.41 16.37 16.47
C SER A 207 21.12 16.87 15.05
N LYS A 208 21.06 18.20 14.87
CA LYS A 208 20.88 18.85 13.56
C LYS A 208 22.09 18.59 12.67
N ASN A 209 23.29 18.75 13.20
CA ASN A 209 24.54 18.45 12.49
C ASN A 209 24.60 16.97 12.10
N ARG A 210 24.23 16.05 13.00
CA ARG A 210 24.13 14.61 12.71
C ARG A 210 23.19 14.31 11.54
N ASN A 211 21.99 14.87 11.56
CA ASN A 211 20.99 14.62 10.51
C ASN A 211 21.43 15.22 9.16
N ASN A 212 22.00 16.44 9.15
CA ASN A 212 22.53 17.06 7.95
C ASN A 212 23.75 16.31 7.40
N LEU A 213 24.61 15.78 8.28
CA LEU A 213 25.75 14.95 7.90
C LEU A 213 25.28 13.65 7.27
N LEU A 214 24.32 12.95 7.87
CA LEU A 214 23.73 11.75 7.28
C LEU A 214 23.18 12.01 5.88
N LEU A 215 22.47 13.14 5.67
CA LEU A 215 21.97 13.51 4.34
C LEU A 215 23.10 13.72 3.32
N LYS A 216 24.20 14.40 3.70
CA LYS A 216 25.36 14.57 2.80
C LYS A 216 26.08 13.26 2.52
N LEU A 217 26.33 12.42 3.54
CA LEU A 217 27.01 11.14 3.37
C LEU A 217 26.21 10.16 2.51
N LEU A 218 24.89 10.10 2.71
CA LEU A 218 24.00 9.27 1.90
C LEU A 218 23.84 9.79 0.47
N SER A 219 24.08 11.09 0.22
CA SER A 219 24.17 11.61 -1.15
C SER A 219 25.46 11.17 -1.88
N ILE A 220 26.52 10.81 -1.13
CA ILE A 220 27.77 10.31 -1.71
C ILE A 220 27.63 8.86 -2.16
N ASP A 221 27.03 8.00 -1.32
CA ASP A 221 26.76 6.60 -1.65
C ASP A 221 25.26 6.26 -1.51
N PRO A 222 24.48 6.33 -2.62
CA PRO A 222 23.06 6.02 -2.61
C PRO A 222 22.73 4.58 -2.18
N TYR A 223 23.67 3.63 -2.30
CA TYR A 223 23.43 2.24 -1.91
C TYR A 223 23.18 2.08 -0.40
N LEU A 224 23.61 3.06 0.40
CA LEU A 224 23.41 3.06 1.85
C LEU A 224 22.04 3.63 2.26
N VAL A 225 21.29 4.26 1.35
CA VAL A 225 20.03 4.95 1.68
C VAL A 225 18.94 3.98 2.16
N GLU A 226 18.61 2.96 1.38
CA GLU A 226 17.54 2.01 1.73
C GLU A 226 17.85 1.17 2.99
N PRO A 227 19.08 0.64 3.19
CA PRO A 227 19.47 0.00 4.44
C PRO A 227 19.34 0.94 5.64
N SER A 228 19.76 2.20 5.51
CA SER A 228 19.67 3.20 6.57
C SER A 228 18.21 3.51 6.95
N ILE A 229 17.33 3.66 5.97
CA ILE A 229 15.89 3.85 6.19
C ILE A 229 15.32 2.65 6.94
N SER A 230 15.65 1.44 6.51
CA SER A 230 15.16 0.20 7.13
C SER A 230 15.59 0.09 8.60
N GLN A 231 16.86 0.35 8.89
CA GLN A 231 17.41 0.33 10.25
C GLN A 231 16.71 1.35 11.16
N LEU A 232 16.44 2.57 10.67
CA LEU A 232 15.74 3.61 11.43
C LEU A 232 14.27 3.25 11.71
N LEU A 233 13.58 2.66 10.73
CA LEU A 233 12.21 2.19 10.90
C LEU A 233 12.12 0.98 11.86
N ASP A 234 13.13 0.11 11.87
CA ASP A 234 13.22 -1.03 12.78
C ASP A 234 13.45 -0.60 14.24
N ALA A 235 14.18 0.49 14.46
CA ALA A 235 14.40 1.06 15.79
C ALA A 235 13.07 1.51 16.47
N ASN A 236 12.02 1.78 15.69
CA ASN A 236 10.67 2.15 16.17
C ASN A 236 10.62 3.36 17.11
N THR A 237 11.60 4.26 17.05
CA THR A 237 11.64 5.50 17.84
C THR A 237 10.99 6.67 17.09
N SER A 238 10.48 7.66 17.82
CA SER A 238 9.89 8.88 17.22
C SER A 238 10.92 9.69 16.42
N SER A 239 12.14 9.83 16.96
CA SER A 239 13.26 10.51 16.29
C SER A 239 13.75 9.71 15.08
N GLY A 240 13.81 8.38 15.17
CA GLY A 240 14.12 7.48 14.05
C GLY A 240 13.10 7.58 12.92
N ASN A 241 11.81 7.56 13.24
CA ASN A 241 10.74 7.76 12.24
C ASN A 241 10.80 9.14 11.58
N SER A 242 11.12 10.19 12.35
CA SER A 242 11.31 11.53 11.80
C SER A 242 12.47 11.58 10.82
N LEU A 243 13.61 10.96 11.17
CA LEU A 243 14.80 10.93 10.33
C LEU A 243 14.58 10.06 9.09
N ALA A 244 14.00 8.86 9.25
CA ALA A 244 13.65 7.98 8.14
C ALA A 244 12.74 8.71 7.14
N LEU A 245 11.74 9.45 7.63
CA LEU A 245 10.86 10.22 6.76
C LEU A 245 11.59 11.34 6.00
N MET A 246 12.54 12.03 6.66
CA MET A 246 13.39 13.02 5.99
C MET A 246 14.27 12.38 4.91
N LEU A 247 14.89 11.23 5.20
CA LEU A 247 15.71 10.50 4.23
C LEU A 247 14.87 10.04 3.03
N ILE A 248 13.68 9.48 3.26
CA ILE A 248 12.74 9.09 2.19
C ILE A 248 12.39 10.29 1.31
N CYS A 249 12.15 11.47 1.90
CA CYS A 249 11.71 12.64 1.16
C CYS A 249 12.84 13.33 0.36
N VAL A 250 14.07 13.33 0.88
CA VAL A 250 15.21 14.05 0.29
C VAL A 250 16.05 13.17 -0.63
N CYS A 251 16.35 11.93 -0.24
CA CYS A 251 17.32 11.09 -0.92
C CYS A 251 16.72 10.23 -2.03
N LEU A 252 15.41 9.96 -2.00
CA LEU A 252 14.76 9.08 -2.96
C LEU A 252 14.09 9.85 -4.11
N SER A 253 14.14 9.26 -5.31
CA SER A 253 13.36 9.74 -6.45
C SER A 253 11.86 9.59 -6.19
N SER A 254 11.00 10.30 -6.93
CA SER A 254 9.54 10.26 -6.69
C SER A 254 8.97 8.84 -6.76
N THR A 255 9.46 8.00 -7.68
CA THR A 255 9.03 6.59 -7.81
C THR A 255 9.51 5.74 -6.63
N GLN A 256 10.78 5.89 -6.23
CA GLN A 256 11.33 5.17 -5.08
C GLN A 256 10.67 5.60 -3.76
N LEU A 257 10.36 6.90 -3.63
CA LEU A 257 9.63 7.47 -2.50
C LEU A 257 8.27 6.80 -2.34
N ILE A 258 7.50 6.67 -3.43
CA ILE A 258 6.17 6.07 -3.40
C ILE A 258 6.25 4.61 -2.92
N ASN A 259 7.12 3.82 -3.54
CA ASN A 259 7.27 2.40 -3.22
C ASN A 259 7.79 2.16 -1.79
N ASN A 260 8.83 2.87 -1.39
CA ASN A 260 9.42 2.73 -0.05
C ASN A 260 8.44 3.19 1.03
N LEU A 261 7.78 4.34 0.83
CA LEU A 261 6.83 4.86 1.82
C LEU A 261 5.57 3.99 1.93
N LEU A 262 5.05 3.49 0.81
CA LEU A 262 3.92 2.56 0.81
C LEU A 262 4.28 1.28 1.58
N CYS A 263 5.43 0.67 1.27
CA CYS A 263 5.92 -0.51 1.97
C CYS A 263 6.10 -0.25 3.48
N ALA A 264 6.71 0.88 3.84
CA ALA A 264 6.93 1.27 5.22
C ALA A 264 5.60 1.46 5.98
N LEU A 265 4.61 2.14 5.40
CA LEU A 265 3.32 2.40 6.07
C LEU A 265 2.43 1.16 6.18
N LEU A 266 2.55 0.20 5.26
CA LEU A 266 1.84 -1.09 5.36
C LEU A 266 2.44 -1.98 6.44
N ASN A 267 3.78 -1.98 6.60
CA ASN A 267 4.48 -2.89 7.50
C ASN A 267 4.77 -2.31 8.89
N LYS A 268 4.98 -0.99 9.01
CA LYS A 268 5.46 -0.32 10.23
C LYS A 268 4.40 0.64 10.80
N ARG A 269 3.64 0.18 11.79
CA ARG A 269 2.59 0.98 12.45
C ARG A 269 3.13 2.22 13.17
N SER A 270 4.38 2.19 13.64
CA SER A 270 5.03 3.29 14.37
C SER A 270 5.16 4.55 13.50
N LEU A 271 5.50 4.40 12.22
CA LEU A 271 5.58 5.51 11.26
C LEU A 271 4.21 6.14 10.99
N ALA A 272 3.16 5.32 10.81
CA ALA A 272 1.79 5.82 10.63
C ALA A 272 1.31 6.62 11.85
N VAL A 273 1.58 6.13 13.07
CA VAL A 273 1.26 6.83 14.32
C VAL A 273 2.06 8.13 14.46
N PHE A 274 3.33 8.14 14.02
CA PHE A 274 4.15 9.35 14.02
C PHE A 274 3.54 10.41 13.11
N ILE A 275 3.21 10.09 11.85
CA ILE A 275 2.59 11.02 10.90
C ILE A 275 1.27 11.57 11.46
N HIS A 276 0.46 10.71 12.07
CA HIS A 276 -0.81 11.12 12.67
C HIS A 276 -0.64 12.14 13.81
N ARG A 277 0.31 11.90 14.71
CA ARG A 277 0.50 12.70 15.93
C ARG A 277 1.35 13.96 15.73
N SER A 278 2.15 14.02 14.67
CA SER A 278 3.19 15.04 14.52
C SER A 278 3.06 15.89 13.25
N SER A 279 1.83 16.31 12.93
CA SER A 279 1.52 17.11 11.74
C SER A 279 2.36 18.39 11.60
N ASP A 280 2.79 18.98 12.71
CA ASP A 280 3.54 20.24 12.71
C ASP A 280 5.06 20.07 12.53
N LYS A 281 5.56 18.82 12.63
CA LYS A 281 7.00 18.55 12.50
C LYS A 281 7.48 18.80 11.07
N PRO A 282 8.72 19.30 10.91
CA PRO A 282 9.27 19.63 9.58
C PRO A 282 9.31 18.41 8.65
N ALA A 283 9.57 17.21 9.17
CA ALA A 283 9.58 15.99 8.38
C ALA A 283 8.21 15.67 7.74
N VAL A 284 7.10 15.95 8.44
CA VAL A 284 5.74 15.71 7.92
C VAL A 284 5.33 16.82 6.93
N LYS A 285 5.78 18.05 7.14
CA LYS A 285 5.60 19.13 6.15
C LYS A 285 6.33 18.82 4.85
N LEU A 286 7.59 18.39 4.94
CA LEU A 286 8.38 17.96 3.79
C LEU A 286 7.72 16.78 3.04
N LEU A 287 7.13 15.83 3.77
CA LEU A 287 6.36 14.75 3.17
C LEU A 287 5.18 15.28 2.33
N ARG A 288 4.42 16.24 2.85
CA ARG A 288 3.29 16.84 2.13
C ARG A 288 3.75 17.53 0.85
N ASP A 289 4.83 18.31 0.94
CA ASP A 289 5.41 19.01 -0.21
C ASP A 289 5.85 18.02 -1.29
N ARG A 290 6.54 16.93 -0.90
CA ARG A 290 6.99 15.88 -1.84
C ARG A 290 5.84 15.08 -2.44
N ILE A 291 4.76 14.82 -1.69
CA ILE A 291 3.56 14.19 -2.26
C ILE A 291 2.89 15.12 -3.26
N SER A 292 2.78 16.43 -2.95
CA SER A 292 2.21 17.41 -3.87
C SER A 292 3.03 17.52 -5.16
N GLU A 293 4.36 17.53 -5.05
CA GLU A 293 5.28 17.51 -6.19
C GLU A 293 5.15 16.20 -7.00
N ALA A 294 5.01 15.05 -6.33
CA ALA A 294 4.77 13.78 -7.02
C ALA A 294 3.44 13.83 -7.79
N ILE A 295 2.36 14.27 -7.16
CA ILE A 295 1.04 14.39 -7.81
C ILE A 295 1.13 15.31 -9.03
N SER A 296 1.78 16.47 -8.93
CA SER A 296 1.90 17.39 -10.07
C SER A 296 2.76 16.80 -11.20
N ALA A 297 3.88 16.14 -10.86
CA ALA A 297 4.74 15.47 -11.83
C ALA A 297 3.98 14.34 -12.58
N PHE A 298 3.33 13.44 -11.84
CA PHE A 298 2.58 12.32 -12.42
C PHE A 298 1.32 12.78 -13.15
N SER A 299 0.68 13.89 -12.74
CA SER A 299 -0.45 14.48 -13.46
C SER A 299 -0.08 15.00 -14.84
N SER A 300 1.16 15.46 -15.02
CA SER A 300 1.68 15.90 -16.32
C SER A 300 2.24 14.77 -17.17
N SER A 301 2.55 13.64 -16.56
CA SER A 301 3.09 12.46 -17.23
C SER A 301 1.98 11.67 -17.94
N THR A 302 2.26 11.27 -19.17
CA THR A 302 1.46 10.31 -19.95
C THR A 302 2.08 8.91 -19.98
N MET A 303 3.23 8.71 -19.32
CA MET A 303 3.89 7.41 -19.24
C MET A 303 3.10 6.48 -18.32
N ASN A 304 2.81 5.27 -18.79
CA ASN A 304 1.95 4.32 -18.11
C ASN A 304 2.78 3.20 -17.44
N ASP A 305 3.58 3.59 -16.44
CA ASP A 305 4.51 2.67 -15.75
C ASP A 305 3.88 1.98 -14.54
N GLY A 306 2.57 2.21 -14.28
CA GLY A 306 1.84 1.65 -13.14
C GLY A 306 2.14 2.33 -11.80
N THR A 307 3.01 3.34 -11.81
CA THR A 307 3.38 4.12 -10.62
C THR A 307 2.22 4.96 -10.08
N GLU A 308 1.31 5.36 -10.96
CA GLU A 308 0.09 6.11 -10.67
C GLU A 308 -0.83 5.29 -9.77
N ALA A 309 -0.96 3.99 -10.04
CA ALA A 309 -1.75 3.08 -9.21
C ALA A 309 -1.12 2.94 -7.80
N THR A 310 0.21 2.83 -7.72
CA THR A 310 0.92 2.78 -6.43
C THR A 310 0.81 4.10 -5.66
N LEU A 311 0.82 5.24 -6.36
CA LEU A 311 0.60 6.56 -5.74
C LEU A 311 -0.83 6.65 -5.20
N ALA A 312 -1.84 6.29 -5.98
CA ALA A 312 -3.23 6.26 -5.50
C ALA A 312 -3.38 5.38 -4.25
N GLN A 313 -2.77 4.18 -4.25
CA GLN A 313 -2.75 3.30 -3.09
C GLN A 313 -2.05 3.96 -1.88
N LEU A 314 -0.92 4.63 -2.08
CA LEU A 314 -0.23 5.38 -1.03
C LEU A 314 -1.11 6.50 -0.44
N LEU A 315 -1.84 7.24 -1.29
CA LEU A 315 -2.78 8.27 -0.81
C LEU A 315 -3.85 7.66 0.11
N ALA A 316 -4.37 6.47 -0.23
CA ALA A 316 -5.30 5.75 0.64
C ALA A 316 -4.65 5.38 1.99
N VAL A 317 -3.44 4.83 1.99
CA VAL A 317 -2.73 4.43 3.21
C VAL A 317 -2.42 5.65 4.10
N LEU A 318 -2.01 6.78 3.52
CA LEU A 318 -1.74 8.02 4.27
C LEU A 318 -3.00 8.57 4.96
N ARG A 319 -4.17 8.42 4.33
CA ARG A 319 -5.44 8.89 4.91
C ARG A 319 -6.03 7.90 5.91
N ILE A 320 -5.98 6.61 5.61
CA ILE A 320 -6.63 5.57 6.42
C ILE A 320 -5.73 5.12 7.56
N ASN A 321 -4.48 4.74 7.28
CA ASN A 321 -3.57 4.19 8.29
C ASN A 321 -2.85 5.31 9.05
N ALA A 322 -2.33 6.33 8.34
CA ALA A 322 -1.60 7.43 8.97
C ALA A 322 -2.51 8.59 9.42
N GLY A 323 -3.82 8.56 9.10
CA GLY A 323 -4.79 9.54 9.56
C GLY A 323 -4.41 10.98 9.24
N MET A 324 -3.68 11.22 8.14
CA MET A 324 -3.15 12.52 7.78
C MET A 324 -4.30 13.48 7.46
N ARG A 325 -4.39 14.63 8.14
CA ARG A 325 -5.43 15.64 7.87
C ARG A 325 -5.04 16.50 6.67
N LEU A 326 -5.89 16.57 5.65
CA LEU A 326 -5.59 17.36 4.45
C LEU A 326 -6.11 18.78 4.59
N SER A 327 -5.40 19.72 3.98
CA SER A 327 -5.91 21.06 3.67
C SER A 327 -6.94 20.98 2.53
N TYR A 328 -7.60 22.11 2.27
CA TYR A 328 -8.51 22.24 1.14
C TYR A 328 -7.81 21.99 -0.20
N ASP A 329 -6.69 22.68 -0.43
CA ASP A 329 -5.92 22.58 -1.67
C ASP A 329 -5.36 21.17 -1.90
N GLU A 330 -4.87 20.51 -0.84
CA GLU A 330 -4.42 19.12 -0.91
C GLU A 330 -5.57 18.18 -1.27
N THR A 331 -6.74 18.36 -0.66
CA THR A 331 -7.91 17.53 -0.93
C THR A 331 -8.34 17.64 -2.39
N ASN A 332 -8.37 18.87 -2.94
CA ASN A 332 -8.68 19.11 -4.34
C ASN A 332 -7.65 18.48 -5.28
N SER A 333 -6.35 18.69 -5.03
CA SER A 333 -5.28 18.13 -5.85
C SER A 333 -5.32 16.59 -5.87
N TRP A 334 -5.57 15.96 -4.71
CA TRP A 334 -5.69 14.51 -4.61
C TRP A 334 -6.90 13.99 -5.37
N LEU A 335 -8.04 14.68 -5.26
CA LEU A 335 -9.27 14.26 -5.92
C LEU A 335 -9.16 14.41 -7.44
N LEU A 336 -8.62 15.52 -7.94
CA LEU A 336 -8.35 15.74 -9.36
C LEU A 336 -7.40 14.70 -9.94
N PHE A 337 -6.38 14.31 -9.17
CA PHE A 337 -5.52 13.19 -9.56
C PHE A 337 -6.34 11.90 -9.69
N LEU A 338 -7.07 11.51 -8.64
CA LEU A 338 -7.86 10.28 -8.61
C LEU A 338 -8.99 10.23 -9.67
N THR A 339 -9.47 11.37 -10.16
CA THR A 339 -10.53 11.47 -11.19
C THR A 339 -10.00 11.67 -12.60
N ARG A 340 -8.71 11.42 -12.85
CA ARG A 340 -8.11 11.43 -14.19
C ARG A 340 -8.77 10.42 -15.15
N THR A 341 -8.93 10.85 -16.40
CA THR A 341 -9.59 10.08 -17.49
C THR A 341 -8.65 9.77 -18.66
N ASP A 342 -7.40 10.22 -18.58
CA ASP A 342 -6.37 10.06 -19.62
C ASP A 342 -5.55 8.77 -19.48
N LEU A 343 -5.64 8.08 -18.34
CA LEU A 343 -4.87 6.87 -18.05
C LEU A 343 -5.61 5.59 -18.47
N ASP A 344 -4.94 4.78 -19.29
CA ASP A 344 -5.43 3.48 -19.79
C ASP A 344 -4.89 2.30 -18.97
N ASP A 345 -4.92 2.40 -17.63
CA ASP A 345 -4.54 1.31 -16.73
C ASP A 345 -5.71 0.91 -15.82
N ASP A 346 -6.20 -0.31 -16.01
CA ASP A 346 -7.28 -0.87 -15.18
C ASP A 346 -6.92 -0.92 -13.70
N ARG A 347 -5.64 -1.14 -13.35
CA ARG A 347 -5.20 -1.18 -11.94
C ARG A 347 -5.34 0.19 -11.31
N TYR A 348 -4.90 1.24 -12.00
CA TYR A 348 -5.10 2.61 -11.56
C TYR A 348 -6.59 2.92 -11.34
N ILE A 349 -7.43 2.63 -12.32
CA ILE A 349 -8.87 2.96 -12.28
C ILE A 349 -9.57 2.27 -11.10
N MET A 350 -9.33 0.97 -10.92
CA MET A 350 -9.89 0.21 -9.81
C MET A 350 -9.39 0.75 -8.46
N THR A 351 -8.10 1.08 -8.37
CA THR A 351 -7.48 1.64 -7.16
C THR A 351 -8.06 3.02 -6.84
N ALA A 352 -8.12 3.93 -7.81
CA ALA A 352 -8.60 5.29 -7.64
C ALA A 352 -10.06 5.33 -7.18
N LEU A 353 -10.94 4.55 -7.82
CA LEU A 353 -12.33 4.42 -7.39
C LEU A 353 -12.44 3.82 -5.98
N SER A 354 -11.60 2.84 -5.66
CA SER A 354 -11.53 2.25 -4.32
C SER A 354 -11.08 3.28 -3.27
N VAL A 355 -10.13 4.16 -3.59
CA VAL A 355 -9.69 5.26 -2.70
C VAL A 355 -10.83 6.25 -2.46
N ILE A 356 -11.54 6.69 -3.50
CA ILE A 356 -12.65 7.65 -3.38
C ILE A 356 -13.75 7.09 -2.46
N ILE A 357 -14.04 5.79 -2.56
CA ILE A 357 -15.06 5.12 -1.72
C ILE A 357 -14.54 4.87 -0.29
N ALA A 358 -13.26 4.52 -0.14
CA ALA A 358 -12.65 4.32 1.19
C ALA A 358 -12.51 5.63 1.97
N CYS A 359 -12.31 6.75 1.26
CA CYS A 359 -12.06 8.07 1.82
C CYS A 359 -13.16 9.07 1.42
N PRO A 360 -14.42 8.91 1.90
CA PRO A 360 -15.52 9.82 1.56
C PRO A 360 -15.26 11.27 1.99
N GLN A 361 -14.36 11.48 2.94
CA GLN A 361 -13.93 12.82 3.41
C GLN A 361 -13.19 13.63 2.34
N LEU A 362 -12.77 13.01 1.23
CA LEU A 362 -12.21 13.72 0.09
C LEU A 362 -13.29 14.45 -0.71
N ILE A 363 -14.55 14.01 -0.60
CA ILE A 363 -15.67 14.60 -1.33
C ILE A 363 -16.24 15.74 -0.47
N PRO A 364 -16.30 16.97 -0.99
CA PRO A 364 -16.91 18.09 -0.29
C PRO A 364 -18.37 17.79 0.10
N LEU A 365 -18.78 18.19 1.31
CA LEU A 365 -20.17 17.99 1.76
C LEU A 365 -21.17 18.77 0.88
N HIS A 366 -20.75 19.90 0.32
CA HIS A 366 -21.58 20.83 -0.45
C HIS A 366 -20.96 21.03 -1.84
N LEU A 367 -21.30 20.14 -2.78
CA LEU A 367 -20.76 20.17 -4.14
C LEU A 367 -21.12 21.45 -4.93
N GLY A 368 -22.22 22.13 -4.55
CA GLY A 368 -22.71 23.31 -5.26
C GLY A 368 -21.76 24.52 -5.28
N ASP A 369 -20.86 24.61 -4.31
CA ASP A 369 -19.85 25.68 -4.23
C ASP A 369 -18.57 25.34 -5.02
N GLU A 370 -18.37 24.06 -5.38
CA GLU A 370 -17.11 23.50 -5.91
C GLU A 370 -17.30 22.83 -7.28
N LYS A 371 -17.71 23.63 -8.27
CA LYS A 371 -18.08 23.15 -9.61
C LYS A 371 -17.01 22.34 -10.33
N GLU A 372 -15.73 22.67 -10.12
CA GLU A 372 -14.62 21.97 -10.79
C GLU A 372 -14.45 20.53 -10.27
N VAL A 373 -14.50 20.37 -8.95
CA VAL A 373 -14.40 19.07 -8.28
C VAL A 373 -15.58 18.18 -8.66
N GLU A 374 -16.81 18.72 -8.58
CA GLU A 374 -18.01 17.98 -8.99
C GLU A 374 -17.94 17.57 -10.47
N ALA A 375 -17.56 18.49 -11.36
CA ALA A 375 -17.40 18.21 -12.78
C ALA A 375 -16.34 17.12 -13.04
N SER A 376 -15.24 17.09 -12.30
CA SER A 376 -14.20 16.07 -12.44
C SER A 376 -14.72 14.68 -12.04
N ILE A 377 -15.46 14.56 -10.93
CA ILE A 377 -16.06 13.29 -10.51
C ILE A 377 -17.07 12.82 -11.55
N ILE A 378 -17.93 13.72 -12.04
CA ILE A 378 -18.93 13.40 -13.06
C ILE A 378 -18.24 12.91 -14.35
N ALA A 379 -17.24 13.65 -14.84
CA ALA A 379 -16.49 13.28 -16.04
C ALA A 379 -15.80 11.92 -15.88
N PHE A 380 -15.21 11.65 -14.72
CA PHE A 380 -14.60 10.36 -14.40
C PHE A 380 -15.62 9.22 -14.40
N LEU A 381 -16.80 9.41 -13.80
CA LEU A 381 -17.85 8.40 -13.75
C LEU A 381 -18.47 8.12 -15.13
N ASP A 382 -18.70 9.16 -15.94
CA ASP A 382 -19.20 9.03 -17.31
C ASP A 382 -18.18 8.31 -18.21
N TRP A 383 -16.90 8.65 -18.06
CA TRP A 383 -15.80 7.95 -18.75
C TRP A 383 -15.68 6.49 -18.31
N LEU A 384 -15.75 6.22 -17.02
CA LEU A 384 -15.72 4.87 -16.45
C LEU A 384 -16.87 4.01 -16.98
N LYS A 385 -18.07 4.58 -17.14
CA LYS A 385 -19.22 3.89 -17.74
C LYS A 385 -18.91 3.42 -19.15
N GLN A 386 -18.39 4.31 -20.00
CA GLN A 386 -18.04 3.99 -21.40
C GLN A 386 -16.99 2.88 -21.46
N ARG A 387 -16.00 2.94 -20.57
CA ARG A 387 -14.92 1.95 -20.49
C ARG A 387 -15.41 0.59 -19.98
N ALA A 388 -16.25 0.56 -18.94
CA ALA A 388 -16.82 -0.66 -18.39
C ALA A 388 -17.89 -1.31 -19.30
N THR A 389 -18.32 -0.64 -20.37
CA THR A 389 -19.11 -1.24 -21.46
C THR A 389 -18.25 -1.74 -22.61
N SER A 390 -16.97 -1.34 -22.67
CA SER A 390 -16.02 -1.89 -23.64
C SER A 390 -15.66 -3.32 -23.27
N SER A 391 -15.57 -4.21 -24.25
CA SER A 391 -15.17 -5.62 -24.06
C SER A 391 -13.68 -5.80 -23.78
N ALA A 392 -12.91 -4.70 -23.74
CA ALA A 392 -11.47 -4.72 -23.61
C ALA A 392 -10.97 -5.18 -22.22
N SER A 393 -11.74 -4.97 -21.15
CA SER A 393 -11.29 -5.24 -19.77
C SER A 393 -12.31 -6.01 -18.91
N PRO A 394 -12.31 -7.36 -18.95
CA PRO A 394 -13.28 -8.16 -18.20
C PRO A 394 -13.10 -8.04 -16.68
N THR A 395 -11.88 -7.79 -16.21
CA THR A 395 -11.55 -7.58 -14.78
C THR A 395 -12.19 -6.29 -14.25
N LEU A 396 -12.03 -5.18 -14.98
CA LEU A 396 -12.66 -3.90 -14.66
C LEU A 396 -14.18 -4.01 -14.68
N GLN A 397 -14.74 -4.69 -15.70
CA GLN A 397 -16.17 -4.91 -15.82
C GLN A 397 -16.71 -5.69 -14.61
N GLN A 398 -16.05 -6.77 -14.20
CA GLN A 398 -16.43 -7.56 -13.03
C GLN A 398 -16.36 -6.72 -11.75
N PHE A 399 -15.24 -6.02 -11.52
CA PHE A 399 -15.08 -5.14 -10.37
C PHE A 399 -16.18 -4.07 -10.32
N PHE A 400 -16.45 -3.40 -11.44
CA PHE A 400 -17.42 -2.32 -11.54
C PHE A 400 -18.85 -2.81 -11.26
N ILE A 401 -19.24 -3.98 -11.76
CA ILE A 401 -20.56 -4.57 -11.48
C ILE A 401 -20.70 -4.92 -9.99
N LEU A 402 -19.71 -5.61 -9.42
CA LEU A 402 -19.72 -5.99 -8.00
C LEU A 402 -19.80 -4.76 -7.09
N LEU A 403 -18.96 -3.76 -7.37
CA LEU A 403 -18.93 -2.52 -6.63
C LEU A 403 -20.30 -1.82 -6.65
N SER A 404 -20.91 -1.74 -7.82
CA SER A 404 -22.21 -1.08 -8.01
C SER A 404 -23.32 -1.76 -7.22
N ILE A 405 -23.34 -3.10 -7.20
CA ILE A 405 -24.33 -3.88 -6.44
C ILE A 405 -24.15 -3.62 -4.95
N HIS A 406 -22.93 -3.69 -4.42
CA HIS A 406 -22.68 -3.46 -3.00
C HIS A 406 -22.96 -2.02 -2.57
N LEU A 407 -22.61 -1.05 -3.41
CA LEU A 407 -22.88 0.38 -3.17
C LEU A 407 -24.39 0.66 -3.19
N HIS A 408 -25.13 0.06 -4.12
CA HIS A 408 -26.59 0.16 -4.18
C HIS A 408 -27.25 -0.47 -2.94
N ALA A 409 -26.84 -1.70 -2.61
CA ALA A 409 -27.34 -2.47 -1.47
C ALA A 409 -26.99 -1.88 -0.10
N GLY A 410 -25.97 -1.03 -0.03
CA GLY A 410 -25.47 -0.45 1.23
C GLY A 410 -24.82 -1.47 2.15
N GLN A 411 -24.24 -2.55 1.58
CA GLN A 411 -23.55 -3.59 2.34
C GLN A 411 -22.12 -3.15 2.69
N SER A 412 -21.91 -2.58 3.87
CA SER A 412 -20.60 -2.05 4.29
C SER A 412 -19.50 -3.10 4.34
N GLU A 413 -19.80 -4.31 4.81
CA GLU A 413 -18.79 -5.38 4.99
C GLU A 413 -18.27 -5.93 3.66
N GLN A 414 -19.17 -6.24 2.72
CA GLN A 414 -18.79 -6.74 1.41
C GLN A 414 -18.10 -5.67 0.57
N LEU A 415 -18.58 -4.43 0.65
CA LEU A 415 -17.92 -3.29 0.01
C LEU A 415 -16.50 -3.09 0.58
N ALA A 416 -16.34 -3.20 1.90
CA ALA A 416 -15.04 -3.12 2.54
C ALA A 416 -14.12 -4.28 2.13
N ALA A 417 -14.63 -5.51 2.01
CA ALA A 417 -13.85 -6.67 1.57
C ALA A 417 -13.37 -6.51 0.11
N LEU A 418 -14.25 -6.07 -0.79
CA LEU A 418 -13.91 -5.80 -2.20
C LEU A 418 -12.82 -4.72 -2.30
N ILE A 419 -13.02 -3.58 -1.63
CA ILE A 419 -12.06 -2.47 -1.63
C ILE A 419 -10.73 -2.87 -0.98
N SER A 420 -10.76 -3.65 0.10
CA SER A 420 -9.55 -4.15 0.75
C SER A 420 -8.76 -5.09 -0.16
N SER A 421 -9.44 -5.85 -1.03
CA SER A 421 -8.78 -6.73 -2.00
C SER A 421 -8.05 -5.94 -3.09
N VAL A 422 -8.62 -4.83 -3.55
CA VAL A 422 -8.00 -3.95 -4.56
C VAL A 422 -6.85 -3.14 -3.95
N LEU A 423 -7.05 -2.59 -2.76
CA LEU A 423 -6.05 -1.77 -2.08
C LEU A 423 -4.97 -2.58 -1.37
N ALA A 424 -5.10 -3.91 -1.30
CA ALA A 424 -4.18 -4.83 -0.62
C ALA A 424 -3.96 -4.56 0.89
N PHE A 425 -4.86 -3.82 1.55
CA PHE A 425 -4.88 -3.66 3.01
C PHE A 425 -6.31 -3.53 3.53
N LYS A 426 -6.49 -3.79 4.83
CA LYS A 426 -7.82 -3.79 5.45
C LYS A 426 -8.39 -2.37 5.57
N VAL A 427 -9.55 -2.16 4.97
CA VAL A 427 -10.31 -0.91 5.02
C VAL A 427 -11.65 -1.11 5.72
N THR A 428 -12.12 -0.08 6.42
CA THR A 428 -13.49 -0.02 6.95
C THR A 428 -14.28 1.03 6.19
N VAL A 429 -15.44 0.67 5.66
CA VAL A 429 -16.27 1.58 4.86
C VAL A 429 -17.56 1.92 5.62
N ASN A 430 -17.82 3.22 5.79
CA ASN A 430 -19.07 3.70 6.36
C ASN A 430 -20.01 4.22 5.27
N VAL A 431 -21.03 3.43 4.94
CA VAL A 431 -22.00 3.70 3.87
C VAL A 431 -22.79 5.00 4.10
N ARG A 432 -22.96 5.45 5.35
CA ARG A 432 -23.68 6.70 5.66
C ARG A 432 -22.98 7.93 5.10
N ASN A 433 -21.64 7.89 5.01
CA ASN A 433 -20.84 9.01 4.51
C ASN A 433 -20.73 8.98 2.97
N LEU A 434 -21.25 7.94 2.32
CA LEU A 434 -21.18 7.75 0.87
C LEU A 434 -22.45 8.19 0.14
N THR A 435 -23.42 8.81 0.81
CA THR A 435 -24.70 9.19 0.19
C THR A 435 -24.51 10.09 -1.03
N THR A 436 -23.66 11.11 -0.92
CA THR A 436 -23.34 12.03 -2.02
C THR A 436 -22.72 11.29 -3.21
N LEU A 437 -21.68 10.49 -2.96
CA LEU A 437 -21.02 9.69 -4.00
C LEU A 437 -21.97 8.67 -4.63
N LYS A 438 -22.77 7.98 -3.81
CA LYS A 438 -23.75 7.00 -4.27
C LYS A 438 -24.76 7.63 -5.22
N ASN A 439 -25.23 8.84 -4.92
CA ASN A 439 -26.18 9.55 -5.78
C ASN A 439 -25.55 9.95 -7.12
N LEU A 440 -24.31 10.48 -7.10
CA LEU A 440 -23.58 10.78 -8.33
C LEU A 440 -23.29 9.51 -9.15
N PHE A 441 -22.85 8.45 -8.50
CA PHE A 441 -22.57 7.16 -9.10
C PHE A 441 -23.80 6.57 -9.79
N LEU A 442 -24.96 6.56 -9.11
CA LEU A 442 -26.20 6.03 -9.67
C LEU A 442 -26.76 6.91 -10.80
N ARG A 443 -26.36 8.18 -10.88
CA ARG A 443 -26.81 9.10 -11.93
C ARG A 443 -25.92 9.05 -13.18
N HIS A 444 -24.60 9.00 -13.00
CA HIS A 444 -23.63 9.15 -14.09
C HIS A 444 -22.97 7.82 -14.48
N ALA A 445 -22.64 6.96 -13.52
CA ALA A 445 -21.91 5.73 -13.80
C ALA A 445 -22.84 4.56 -14.17
N MET A 446 -23.77 4.19 -13.28
CA MET A 446 -24.66 3.04 -13.51
C MET A 446 -26.00 3.24 -12.80
N THR A 447 -27.08 3.37 -13.57
CA THR A 447 -28.43 3.55 -13.01
C THR A 447 -28.93 2.27 -12.36
N GLU A 448 -29.88 2.35 -11.42
CA GLU A 448 -30.50 1.16 -10.79
C GLU A 448 -31.05 0.17 -11.84
N ARG A 449 -31.60 0.70 -12.94
CA ARG A 449 -32.02 -0.09 -14.10
C ARG A 449 -30.86 -0.82 -14.77
N ASP A 450 -29.75 -0.12 -15.05
CA ASP A 450 -28.56 -0.72 -15.66
C ASP A 450 -28.00 -1.84 -14.76
N ILE A 451 -28.02 -1.66 -13.44
CA ILE A 451 -27.60 -2.70 -12.47
C ILE A 451 -28.48 -3.94 -12.60
N ALA A 452 -29.80 -3.75 -12.63
CA ALA A 452 -30.75 -4.86 -12.76
C ALA A 452 -30.57 -5.62 -14.09
N GLU A 453 -30.46 -4.90 -15.22
CA GLU A 453 -30.26 -5.49 -16.55
C GLU A 453 -28.93 -6.25 -16.67
N ARG A 454 -27.83 -5.70 -16.13
CA ARG A 454 -26.53 -6.39 -16.16
C ARG A 454 -26.48 -7.59 -15.23
N THR A 455 -27.16 -7.52 -14.08
CA THR A 455 -27.21 -8.63 -13.13
C THR A 455 -28.05 -9.80 -13.67
N SER A 456 -29.13 -9.54 -14.40
CA SER A 456 -29.93 -10.62 -15.03
C SER A 456 -29.19 -11.34 -16.15
N GLN A 457 -28.21 -10.68 -16.78
CA GLN A 457 -27.34 -11.25 -17.81
C GLN A 457 -26.13 -12.03 -17.24
N MET A 458 -25.89 -11.98 -15.92
CA MET A 458 -24.78 -12.72 -15.31
C MET A 458 -24.97 -14.23 -15.50
N PRO A 459 -23.90 -15.01 -15.75
CA PRO A 459 -24.02 -16.45 -15.86
C PRO A 459 -24.48 -17.07 -14.54
N VAL A 460 -25.31 -18.11 -14.63
CA VAL A 460 -25.67 -18.93 -13.47
C VAL A 460 -24.43 -19.64 -12.91
N THR A 461 -24.40 -19.84 -11.60
CA THR A 461 -23.34 -20.62 -10.96
C THR A 461 -23.58 -22.10 -11.24
N ARG A 462 -22.68 -22.71 -12.00
CA ARG A 462 -22.73 -24.13 -12.34
C ARG A 462 -22.40 -24.98 -11.11
N PHE A 463 -23.16 -26.05 -10.89
CA PHE A 463 -22.99 -26.99 -9.77
C PHE A 463 -22.94 -26.30 -8.39
N LEU A 464 -23.79 -25.29 -8.18
CA LEU A 464 -23.81 -24.52 -6.94
C LEU A 464 -24.01 -25.44 -5.73
N SER A 465 -23.03 -25.47 -4.84
CA SER A 465 -22.96 -26.32 -3.65
C SER A 465 -22.38 -25.55 -2.46
N SER A 466 -22.52 -26.08 -1.23
CA SER A 466 -22.03 -25.44 0.01
C SER A 466 -20.51 -25.27 0.06
N HIS A 467 -19.76 -25.89 -0.86
CA HIS A 467 -18.32 -25.72 -0.98
C HIS A 467 -17.91 -24.40 -1.66
N HIS A 468 -18.84 -23.75 -2.36
CA HIS A 468 -18.57 -22.46 -2.98
C HIS A 468 -18.37 -21.39 -1.90
N GLN A 469 -17.29 -20.62 -2.02
CA GLN A 469 -16.92 -19.55 -1.10
C GLN A 469 -16.87 -18.22 -1.85
N GLY A 470 -17.10 -17.13 -1.13
CA GLY A 470 -17.08 -15.79 -1.69
C GLY A 470 -18.43 -15.35 -2.27
N PHE A 471 -18.39 -14.29 -3.08
CA PHE A 471 -19.58 -13.62 -3.57
C PHE A 471 -20.08 -14.23 -4.88
N LEU A 472 -21.28 -14.81 -4.82
CA LEU A 472 -21.93 -15.51 -5.93
C LEU A 472 -23.00 -14.62 -6.59
N PRO A 473 -23.25 -14.76 -7.91
CA PRO A 473 -24.35 -14.08 -8.60
C PRO A 473 -25.71 -14.22 -7.90
N ALA A 474 -25.96 -15.37 -7.26
CA ALA A 474 -27.16 -15.60 -6.47
C ALA A 474 -27.33 -14.58 -5.32
N HIS A 475 -26.25 -14.17 -4.65
CA HIS A 475 -26.32 -13.14 -3.61
C HIS A 475 -26.70 -11.77 -4.19
N CYS A 476 -26.19 -11.41 -5.36
CA CYS A 476 -26.56 -10.17 -6.07
C CYS A 476 -28.05 -10.13 -6.34
N ILE A 477 -28.58 -11.22 -6.90
CA ILE A 477 -29.97 -11.29 -7.34
C ILE A 477 -30.90 -11.31 -6.14
N THR A 478 -30.58 -12.08 -5.09
CA THR A 478 -31.34 -12.03 -3.83
C THR A 478 -31.41 -10.61 -3.28
N GLN A 479 -30.30 -9.87 -3.32
CA GLN A 479 -30.25 -8.51 -2.84
C GLN A 479 -31.12 -7.55 -3.68
N LEU A 480 -31.01 -7.59 -5.01
CA LEU A 480 -31.82 -6.77 -5.91
C LEU A 480 -33.32 -7.13 -5.88
N LEU A 481 -33.65 -8.39 -5.59
CA LEU A 481 -35.02 -8.82 -5.33
C LEU A 481 -35.55 -8.20 -4.03
N SER A 482 -34.73 -8.15 -2.98
CA SER A 482 -35.14 -7.54 -1.70
C SER A 482 -35.39 -6.02 -1.81
N THR A 483 -34.71 -5.32 -2.72
CA THR A 483 -34.90 -3.89 -3.00
C THR A 483 -35.99 -3.61 -4.06
N ASN A 484 -36.63 -4.67 -4.58
CA ASN A 484 -37.62 -4.61 -5.65
C ASN A 484 -37.09 -3.95 -6.95
N SER A 485 -35.79 -4.02 -7.22
CA SER A 485 -35.17 -3.33 -8.37
C SER A 485 -35.59 -3.95 -9.71
N PHE A 486 -35.77 -5.28 -9.75
CA PHE A 486 -36.26 -5.97 -10.96
C PHE A 486 -37.71 -5.61 -11.32
N SER A 487 -38.60 -5.50 -10.32
CA SER A 487 -40.01 -5.15 -10.56
C SER A 487 -40.17 -3.67 -10.93
N LYS A 488 -39.49 -2.77 -10.22
CA LYS A 488 -39.47 -1.31 -10.51
C LYS A 488 -39.09 -1.00 -11.95
N HIS A 489 -38.13 -1.74 -12.50
CA HIS A 489 -37.60 -1.49 -13.85
C HIS A 489 -38.08 -2.49 -14.90
N SER A 490 -38.99 -3.40 -14.55
CA SER A 490 -39.56 -4.42 -15.45
C SER A 490 -38.48 -5.28 -16.14
N VAL A 491 -37.46 -5.69 -15.38
CA VAL A 491 -36.36 -6.53 -15.90
C VAL A 491 -36.71 -8.01 -15.69
N PRO A 492 -36.72 -8.84 -16.74
CA PRO A 492 -37.04 -10.27 -16.61
C PRO A 492 -35.92 -11.01 -15.88
N ILE A 493 -36.29 -11.72 -14.80
CA ILE A 493 -35.35 -12.52 -13.98
C ILE A 493 -35.77 -14.00 -13.86
N GLN A 494 -36.97 -14.34 -14.34
CA GLN A 494 -37.57 -15.68 -14.23
C GLN A 494 -36.67 -16.76 -14.86
N ASP A 495 -36.18 -16.53 -16.08
CA ASP A 495 -35.34 -17.49 -16.82
C ASP A 495 -34.02 -17.75 -16.10
N TRP A 496 -33.41 -16.71 -15.54
CA TRP A 496 -32.18 -16.84 -14.78
C TRP A 496 -32.39 -17.71 -13.54
N ILE A 497 -33.48 -17.49 -12.79
CA ILE A 497 -33.80 -18.27 -11.59
C ILE A 497 -34.09 -19.72 -11.95
N GLY A 498 -34.85 -19.96 -13.02
CA GLY A 498 -35.07 -21.31 -13.56
C GLY A 498 -33.76 -22.02 -13.90
N ALA A 499 -32.87 -21.35 -14.64
CA ALA A 499 -31.56 -21.89 -15.00
C ALA A 499 -30.65 -22.13 -13.78
N GLN A 500 -30.71 -21.27 -12.77
CA GLN A 500 -29.93 -21.44 -11.53
C GLN A 500 -30.45 -22.63 -10.71
N ILE A 501 -31.77 -22.84 -10.63
CA ILE A 501 -32.37 -24.01 -9.97
C ILE A 501 -31.87 -25.30 -10.62
N MET A 502 -31.83 -25.35 -11.96
CA MET A 502 -31.33 -26.50 -12.72
C MET A 502 -29.82 -26.75 -12.54
N SER A 503 -29.06 -25.74 -12.14
CA SER A 503 -27.60 -25.80 -11.98
C SER A 503 -27.14 -26.02 -10.54
N CYS A 504 -28.05 -26.21 -9.58
CA CYS A 504 -27.69 -26.48 -8.19
C CYS A 504 -27.30 -27.95 -7.97
N ALA A 505 -26.35 -28.19 -7.07
CA ALA A 505 -25.85 -29.52 -6.71
C ALA A 505 -25.88 -29.72 -5.19
N THR A 506 -25.73 -30.98 -4.76
CA THR A 506 -25.57 -31.32 -3.34
C THR A 506 -24.07 -31.31 -2.97
N PRO A 507 -23.72 -30.99 -1.72
CA PRO A 507 -24.55 -30.40 -0.66
C PRO A 507 -25.06 -29.00 -1.01
N LEU A 508 -26.33 -28.69 -0.72
CA LEU A 508 -26.98 -27.43 -1.10
C LEU A 508 -26.37 -26.20 -0.42
N HIS A 509 -26.15 -25.14 -1.19
CA HIS A 509 -25.69 -23.85 -0.68
C HIS A 509 -26.84 -23.05 -0.02
N PRO A 510 -26.65 -22.45 1.18
CA PRO A 510 -27.72 -21.74 1.89
C PRO A 510 -28.30 -20.52 1.14
N VAL A 511 -27.52 -19.84 0.29
CA VAL A 511 -28.01 -18.69 -0.50
C VAL A 511 -29.27 -19.00 -1.32
N ILE A 512 -29.45 -20.26 -1.75
CA ILE A 512 -30.57 -20.61 -2.63
C ILE A 512 -31.91 -20.50 -1.90
N THR A 513 -31.94 -20.76 -0.58
CA THR A 513 -33.17 -20.65 0.20
C THR A 513 -33.59 -19.19 0.33
N ASP A 514 -32.62 -18.30 0.53
CA ASP A 514 -32.87 -16.86 0.62
C ASP A 514 -33.30 -16.30 -0.73
N LEU A 515 -32.66 -16.73 -1.82
CA LEU A 515 -33.00 -16.35 -3.19
C LEU A 515 -34.45 -16.70 -3.52
N LEU A 516 -34.84 -17.96 -3.32
CA LEU A 516 -36.19 -18.43 -3.67
C LEU A 516 -37.26 -17.77 -2.80
N ASN A 517 -36.97 -17.53 -1.53
CA ASN A 517 -37.88 -16.82 -0.64
C ASN A 517 -38.05 -15.34 -1.05
N ALA A 518 -36.95 -14.64 -1.36
CA ALA A 518 -36.98 -13.26 -1.84
C ALA A 518 -37.70 -13.14 -3.19
N TYR A 519 -37.46 -14.07 -4.11
CA TYR A 519 -38.13 -14.10 -5.40
C TYR A 519 -39.64 -14.32 -5.25
N ALA A 520 -40.05 -15.30 -4.43
CA ALA A 520 -41.45 -15.55 -4.13
C ALA A 520 -42.16 -14.33 -3.53
N ALA A 521 -41.49 -13.57 -2.65
CA ALA A 521 -42.03 -12.32 -2.11
C ALA A 521 -42.15 -11.22 -3.19
N SER A 522 -41.16 -11.12 -4.09
CA SER A 522 -41.13 -10.11 -5.16
C SER A 522 -42.27 -10.26 -6.18
N CYS A 523 -42.85 -11.46 -6.30
CA CYS A 523 -44.04 -11.72 -7.13
C CYS A 523 -45.32 -11.04 -6.61
N PHE A 524 -45.28 -10.44 -5.42
CA PHE A 524 -46.42 -9.76 -4.81
C PHE A 524 -46.12 -8.29 -4.46
N ALA A 525 -44.90 -7.81 -4.71
CA ALA A 525 -44.42 -6.48 -4.34
C ALA A 525 -44.83 -5.38 -5.34
N ALA A 526 -46.05 -5.45 -5.90
CA ALA A 526 -46.55 -4.43 -6.82
C ALA A 526 -46.78 -3.10 -6.09
N THR A 527 -46.27 -2.01 -6.65
CA THR A 527 -46.59 -0.63 -6.25
C THR A 527 -47.43 0.04 -7.33
N GLU A 528 -48.06 1.19 -7.04
CA GLU A 528 -48.91 1.93 -7.99
C GLU A 528 -48.23 2.23 -9.35
N SER A 529 -46.89 2.23 -9.39
CA SER A 529 -46.05 2.51 -10.56
C SER A 529 -45.30 1.30 -11.14
N SER A 530 -45.33 0.12 -10.50
CA SER A 530 -44.53 -1.04 -10.96
C SER A 530 -45.28 -2.37 -10.87
N SER A 531 -45.18 -3.17 -11.92
CA SER A 531 -45.74 -4.52 -11.95
C SER A 531 -44.90 -5.48 -11.12
N ALA A 532 -45.55 -6.45 -10.49
CA ALA A 532 -44.85 -7.50 -9.75
C ALA A 532 -44.10 -8.45 -10.70
N ASN A 533 -43.07 -9.13 -10.17
CA ASN A 533 -42.32 -10.11 -10.95
C ASN A 533 -43.18 -11.33 -11.32
N ILE A 534 -43.03 -11.82 -12.54
CA ILE A 534 -43.72 -13.03 -13.01
C ILE A 534 -43.14 -14.24 -12.27
N PRO A 535 -43.96 -15.08 -11.61
CA PRO A 535 -43.50 -16.30 -10.94
C PRO A 535 -43.08 -17.38 -11.96
N LEU A 536 -42.43 -18.48 -11.53
CA LEU A 536 -42.02 -19.56 -12.45
C LEU A 536 -43.19 -20.09 -13.29
N SER A 537 -42.97 -20.37 -14.57
CA SER A 537 -44.03 -20.79 -15.49
C SER A 537 -44.59 -22.17 -15.13
N GLU A 538 -45.89 -22.38 -15.38
CA GLU A 538 -46.50 -23.70 -15.16
C GLU A 538 -45.86 -24.77 -16.04
N GLU A 539 -45.51 -24.43 -17.28
CA GLU A 539 -44.86 -25.35 -18.22
C GLU A 539 -43.48 -25.80 -17.72
N PHE A 540 -42.68 -24.89 -17.13
CA PHE A 540 -41.40 -25.25 -16.52
C PHE A 540 -41.58 -26.27 -15.40
N ILE A 541 -42.55 -26.04 -14.51
CA ILE A 541 -42.84 -26.92 -13.38
C ILE A 541 -43.32 -28.28 -13.89
N LEU A 542 -44.30 -28.32 -14.79
CA LEU A 542 -44.84 -29.56 -15.34
C LEU A 542 -43.74 -30.38 -16.05
N ASN A 543 -42.88 -29.75 -16.84
CA ASN A 543 -41.75 -30.42 -17.50
C ASN A 543 -40.72 -30.98 -16.50
N LEU A 544 -40.47 -30.27 -15.41
CA LEU A 544 -39.54 -30.71 -14.37
C LEU A 544 -40.04 -31.94 -13.61
N PHE A 545 -41.35 -32.00 -13.34
CA PHE A 545 -41.97 -33.14 -12.66
C PHE A 545 -42.41 -34.26 -13.61
N ASN A 546 -42.33 -34.06 -14.92
CA ASN A 546 -42.56 -35.12 -15.89
C ASN A 546 -41.42 -36.16 -15.89
N GLY A 547 -41.78 -37.42 -16.19
CA GLY A 547 -40.88 -38.57 -16.21
C GLY A 547 -40.78 -39.30 -14.86
N GLU A 548 -39.71 -40.08 -14.69
CA GLU A 548 -39.51 -40.89 -13.49
C GLU A 548 -39.28 -40.02 -12.23
N VAL A 549 -39.97 -40.35 -11.14
CA VAL A 549 -39.90 -39.63 -9.86
C VAL A 549 -38.52 -39.80 -9.20
N MET A 550 -37.85 -40.93 -9.45
CA MET A 550 -36.53 -41.29 -8.90
C MET A 550 -35.32 -40.75 -9.69
N ASP A 551 -35.54 -39.92 -10.72
CA ASP A 551 -34.46 -39.34 -11.52
C ASP A 551 -33.57 -38.41 -10.69
N GLU A 552 -32.38 -38.90 -10.29
CA GLU A 552 -31.40 -38.20 -9.45
C GLU A 552 -30.99 -36.83 -10.02
N ASN A 553 -30.94 -36.66 -11.35
CA ASN A 553 -30.57 -35.40 -11.97
C ASN A 553 -31.63 -34.31 -11.75
N LYS A 554 -32.90 -34.70 -11.59
CA LYS A 554 -34.01 -33.78 -11.35
C LYS A 554 -34.35 -33.63 -9.88
N MET A 555 -33.74 -34.41 -8.98
CA MET A 555 -34.07 -34.39 -7.55
C MET A 555 -33.83 -33.04 -6.89
N VAL A 556 -32.64 -32.45 -7.09
CA VAL A 556 -32.31 -31.14 -6.52
C VAL A 556 -33.21 -30.04 -7.08
N PRO A 557 -33.39 -29.89 -8.41
CA PRO A 557 -34.33 -28.93 -8.97
C PRO A 557 -35.77 -29.13 -8.47
N ARG A 558 -36.29 -30.36 -8.42
CA ARG A 558 -37.66 -30.67 -7.93
C ARG A 558 -37.87 -30.23 -6.48
N LEU A 559 -36.88 -30.48 -5.62
CA LEU A 559 -36.91 -30.05 -4.22
C LEU A 559 -36.91 -28.52 -4.08
N LEU A 560 -36.06 -27.84 -4.83
CA LEU A 560 -36.00 -26.37 -4.85
C LEU A 560 -37.29 -25.76 -5.42
N THR A 561 -37.88 -26.35 -6.45
CA THR A 561 -39.17 -25.89 -7.01
C THR A 561 -40.32 -26.11 -6.03
N LEU A 562 -40.38 -27.26 -5.32
CA LEU A 562 -41.35 -27.47 -4.24
C LEU A 562 -41.18 -26.39 -3.16
N PHE A 563 -39.96 -26.13 -2.71
CA PHE A 563 -39.68 -25.10 -1.72
C PHE A 563 -40.13 -23.71 -2.19
N PHE A 564 -39.81 -23.34 -3.43
CA PHE A 564 -40.28 -22.08 -4.02
C PHE A 564 -41.81 -21.98 -4.04
N LEU A 565 -42.53 -23.03 -4.43
CA LEU A 565 -43.99 -23.03 -4.46
C LEU A 565 -44.60 -22.82 -3.06
N LEU A 566 -43.98 -23.41 -2.03
CA LEU A 566 -44.39 -23.20 -0.65
C LEU A 566 -44.12 -21.77 -0.17
N CYS A 567 -42.95 -21.19 -0.51
CA CYS A 567 -42.64 -19.79 -0.27
C CYS A 567 -43.62 -18.86 -0.99
N TYR A 568 -43.97 -19.16 -2.25
CA TYR A 568 -44.95 -18.41 -3.03
C TYR A 568 -46.32 -18.46 -2.36
N ARG A 569 -46.78 -19.64 -1.92
CA ARG A 569 -48.05 -19.80 -1.22
C ARG A 569 -48.10 -18.99 0.08
N LYS A 570 -47.01 -19.01 0.86
CA LYS A 570 -46.87 -18.18 2.06
C LYS A 570 -46.99 -16.69 1.75
N SER A 571 -46.28 -16.22 0.72
CA SER A 571 -46.34 -14.81 0.31
C SER A 571 -47.71 -14.42 -0.24
N PHE A 572 -48.38 -15.32 -0.98
CA PHE A 572 -49.73 -15.15 -1.47
C PHE A 572 -50.72 -14.96 -0.31
N GLU A 573 -50.72 -15.85 0.68
CA GLU A 573 -51.66 -15.78 1.81
C GLU A 573 -51.50 -14.49 2.63
N SER A 574 -50.26 -14.04 2.81
CA SER A 574 -49.99 -12.76 3.48
C SER A 574 -50.56 -11.55 2.73
N HIS A 575 -50.68 -11.62 1.40
CA HIS A 575 -51.22 -10.54 0.57
C HIS A 575 -52.71 -10.73 0.23
N ALA A 576 -53.20 -11.96 0.21
CA ALA A 576 -54.61 -12.29 -0.03
C ALA A 576 -55.52 -11.71 1.05
N GLN A 577 -55.04 -11.57 2.30
CA GLN A 577 -55.72 -10.85 3.37
C GLN A 577 -56.01 -9.37 3.00
N LYS A 578 -55.26 -8.79 2.05
CA LYS A 578 -55.42 -7.42 1.55
C LYS A 578 -56.29 -7.31 0.28
N ARG A 579 -56.90 -8.42 -0.18
CA ARG A 579 -57.88 -8.54 -1.29
C ARG A 579 -57.45 -8.06 -2.70
N THR A 580 -56.16 -7.91 -2.98
CA THR A 580 -55.67 -7.32 -4.24
C THR A 580 -55.07 -8.30 -5.27
N VAL A 581 -54.94 -9.61 -4.97
CA VAL A 581 -54.15 -10.52 -5.83
C VAL A 581 -54.86 -11.85 -6.10
N GLN A 582 -54.82 -12.32 -7.34
CA GLN A 582 -55.28 -13.64 -7.78
C GLN A 582 -54.16 -14.68 -7.72
N ARG A 583 -54.51 -15.93 -7.45
CA ARG A 583 -53.55 -17.05 -7.41
C ARG A 583 -53.09 -17.39 -8.83
N PHE A 584 -51.77 -17.37 -9.07
CA PHE A 584 -51.21 -17.64 -10.40
C PHE A 584 -51.28 -19.12 -10.80
N TYR A 585 -51.00 -20.02 -9.84
CA TYR A 585 -50.91 -21.46 -10.12
C TYR A 585 -52.27 -22.18 -10.07
N SER A 586 -52.51 -23.01 -11.08
CA SER A 586 -53.64 -23.90 -11.20
C SER A 586 -53.52 -25.15 -10.30
N VAL A 587 -54.66 -25.80 -10.04
CA VAL A 587 -54.73 -27.02 -9.22
C VAL A 587 -53.89 -28.17 -9.80
N LYS A 588 -53.71 -28.18 -11.13
CA LYS A 588 -52.94 -29.21 -11.84
C LYS A 588 -51.50 -29.34 -11.35
N ILE A 589 -50.89 -28.25 -10.89
CA ILE A 589 -49.52 -28.28 -10.37
C ILE A 589 -49.45 -29.02 -9.03
N GLU A 590 -50.43 -28.82 -8.15
CA GLU A 590 -50.46 -29.50 -6.84
C GLU A 590 -50.64 -31.01 -6.99
N GLU A 591 -51.37 -31.47 -8.02
CA GLU A 591 -51.60 -32.88 -8.31
C GLU A 591 -50.33 -33.64 -8.76
N VAL A 592 -49.41 -32.94 -9.42
CA VAL A 592 -48.22 -33.56 -10.04
C VAL A 592 -47.04 -33.69 -9.07
N ILE A 593 -47.04 -32.94 -7.95
CA ILE A 593 -45.88 -32.87 -7.06
C ILE A 593 -45.91 -33.99 -6.00
N PRO A 594 -44.90 -34.91 -5.98
CA PRO A 594 -44.86 -36.00 -5.02
C PRO A 594 -44.28 -35.55 -3.67
N VAL A 595 -45.02 -34.72 -2.92
CA VAL A 595 -44.57 -34.06 -1.68
C VAL A 595 -43.98 -35.05 -0.66
N ARG A 596 -44.68 -36.15 -0.37
CA ARG A 596 -44.23 -37.15 0.63
C ARG A 596 -42.91 -37.81 0.24
N PHE A 597 -42.72 -38.11 -1.05
CA PHE A 597 -41.49 -38.70 -1.54
C PHE A 597 -40.32 -37.71 -1.41
N LEU A 598 -40.52 -36.46 -1.80
CA LEU A 598 -39.52 -35.41 -1.69
C LEU A 598 -39.11 -35.13 -0.23
N LEU A 599 -40.07 -35.15 0.69
CA LEU A 599 -39.79 -35.06 2.14
C LEU A 599 -38.93 -36.24 2.63
N ASN A 600 -39.26 -37.47 2.23
CA ASN A 600 -38.47 -38.65 2.59
C ASN A 600 -37.02 -38.56 2.05
N VAL A 601 -36.80 -38.01 0.85
CA VAL A 601 -35.46 -37.82 0.29
C VAL A 601 -34.62 -36.86 1.15
N VAL A 602 -35.22 -35.75 1.61
CA VAL A 602 -34.54 -34.78 2.48
C VAL A 602 -34.24 -35.36 3.87
N GLU A 603 -35.15 -36.18 4.39
CA GLU A 603 -34.98 -36.84 5.69
C GLU A 603 -33.88 -37.92 5.65
N THR A 604 -33.83 -38.73 4.59
CA THR A 604 -32.83 -39.80 4.39
C THR A 604 -31.44 -39.27 4.03
N ARG A 605 -31.33 -38.06 3.48
CA ARG A 605 -30.07 -37.43 3.04
C ARG A 605 -29.79 -36.09 3.76
N PRO A 606 -29.67 -36.06 5.12
CA PRO A 606 -29.54 -34.82 5.91
C PRO A 606 -28.41 -33.90 5.45
N GLU A 607 -27.23 -34.46 5.22
CA GLU A 607 -26.01 -33.70 4.93
C GLU A 607 -26.10 -32.96 3.59
N HIS A 608 -26.78 -33.54 2.61
CA HIS A 608 -26.95 -32.95 1.29
C HIS A 608 -27.96 -31.79 1.26
N PHE A 609 -28.95 -31.80 2.15
CA PHE A 609 -30.09 -30.87 2.15
C PHE A 609 -30.20 -30.01 3.42
N ARG A 610 -29.11 -29.92 4.21
CA ARG A 610 -29.09 -29.21 5.51
C ARG A 610 -29.70 -27.81 5.45
N ALA A 611 -29.39 -27.03 4.41
CA ALA A 611 -29.87 -25.66 4.25
C ALA A 611 -31.40 -25.55 4.08
N ILE A 612 -32.02 -26.49 3.36
CA ILE A 612 -33.44 -26.44 3.01
C ILE A 612 -34.32 -27.26 3.96
N ARG A 613 -33.75 -28.24 4.68
CA ARG A 613 -34.50 -29.21 5.49
C ARG A 613 -35.45 -28.56 6.49
N SER A 614 -34.94 -27.71 7.38
CA SER A 614 -35.76 -27.07 8.41
C SER A 614 -36.84 -26.15 7.81
N PRO A 615 -36.51 -25.22 6.88
CA PRO A 615 -37.51 -24.41 6.20
C PRO A 615 -38.58 -25.22 5.46
N LEU A 616 -38.19 -26.31 4.79
CA LEU A 616 -39.09 -27.15 4.02
C LEU A 616 -40.06 -27.91 4.92
N VAL A 617 -39.57 -28.56 5.98
CA VAL A 617 -40.41 -29.28 6.94
C VAL A 617 -41.39 -28.34 7.63
N TYR A 618 -40.95 -27.13 8.00
CA TYR A 618 -41.83 -26.11 8.55
C TYR A 618 -42.96 -25.73 7.59
N LEU A 619 -42.63 -25.38 6.33
CA LEU A 619 -43.64 -24.99 5.34
C LEU A 619 -44.57 -26.16 4.96
N CYS A 620 -44.04 -27.37 4.87
CA CYS A 620 -44.86 -28.57 4.66
C CYS A 620 -45.76 -28.86 5.86
N GLY A 621 -45.32 -28.61 7.09
CA GLY A 621 -46.18 -28.73 8.28
C GLY A 621 -47.34 -27.74 8.29
N LEU A 622 -47.15 -26.56 7.70
CA LEU A 622 -48.23 -25.57 7.54
C LEU A 622 -49.24 -25.96 6.47
N TYR A 623 -48.77 -26.41 5.30
CA TYR A 623 -49.63 -26.57 4.11
C TYR A 623 -50.01 -28.01 3.76
N TYR A 624 -49.21 -28.97 4.20
CA TYR A 624 -49.36 -30.40 3.96
C TYR A 624 -49.15 -31.22 5.24
N PRO A 625 -49.85 -30.90 6.36
CA PRO A 625 -49.64 -31.60 7.63
C PRO A 625 -49.91 -33.11 7.53
N TYR A 626 -50.83 -33.51 6.65
CA TYR A 626 -51.18 -34.91 6.38
C TYR A 626 -50.11 -35.68 5.58
N MET A 627 -49.13 -35.00 5.00
CA MET A 627 -48.02 -35.62 4.27
C MET A 627 -46.76 -35.79 5.12
N LEU A 628 -46.73 -35.22 6.33
CA LEU A 628 -45.65 -35.44 7.29
C LEU A 628 -45.67 -36.91 7.79
N PRO A 629 -44.51 -37.47 8.19
CA PRO A 629 -44.46 -38.81 8.76
C PRO A 629 -45.34 -38.89 10.01
N THR A 630 -46.27 -39.85 10.04
CA THR A 630 -47.01 -40.19 11.26
C THR A 630 -46.09 -40.91 12.24
N VAL A 631 -46.43 -40.90 13.54
CA VAL A 631 -45.69 -41.63 14.58
C VAL A 631 -45.52 -43.11 14.19
N ASP A 632 -46.55 -43.72 13.59
CA ASP A 632 -46.51 -45.10 13.10
C ASP A 632 -45.52 -45.33 11.94
N SER A 633 -45.29 -44.32 11.09
CA SER A 633 -44.30 -44.39 10.00
C SER A 633 -42.87 -44.33 10.52
N LEU A 634 -42.63 -43.66 11.65
CA LEU A 634 -41.33 -43.59 12.33
C LEU A 634 -41.04 -44.85 13.17
N LEU A 635 -42.08 -45.54 13.64
CA LEU A 635 -41.94 -46.79 14.40
C LEU A 635 -41.54 -47.98 13.50
N LEU A 636 -42.00 -48.01 12.24
CA LEU A 636 -41.57 -49.02 11.26
C LEU A 636 -40.06 -49.01 11.00
N SER A 637 -39.42 -47.83 10.97
CA SER A 637 -37.95 -47.74 10.81
C SER A 637 -37.18 -48.24 12.03
N VAL A 638 -37.75 -48.12 13.24
CA VAL A 638 -37.13 -48.64 14.48
C VAL A 638 -37.28 -50.15 14.56
N ASP A 639 -38.42 -50.70 14.15
CA ASP A 639 -38.64 -52.14 14.10
C ASP A 639 -37.77 -52.85 13.05
N ASP A 640 -37.49 -52.23 11.90
CA ASP A 640 -36.57 -52.77 10.89
C ASP A 640 -35.10 -52.67 11.32
N GLU A 641 -34.70 -51.60 12.02
CA GLU A 641 -33.36 -51.48 12.63
C GLU A 641 -33.14 -52.49 13.77
N LEU A 642 -34.19 -52.82 14.53
CA LEU A 642 -34.14 -53.84 15.58
C LEU A 642 -34.14 -55.27 15.03
N LYS A 643 -34.69 -55.49 13.82
CA LYS A 643 -34.77 -56.81 13.18
C LYS A 643 -33.54 -57.18 12.33
N ASN A 644 -32.77 -56.22 11.83
CA ASN A 644 -31.57 -56.48 11.01
C ASN A 644 -30.33 -55.67 11.46
N PRO A 645 -29.61 -56.11 12.50
CA PRO A 645 -28.40 -55.44 12.97
C PRO A 645 -27.16 -55.62 12.05
N GLU A 646 -27.21 -56.47 11.01
CA GLU A 646 -26.02 -56.88 10.25
C GLU A 646 -25.61 -55.96 9.07
N VAL A 647 -26.41 -54.95 8.70
CA VAL A 647 -26.11 -54.11 7.50
C VAL A 647 -25.13 -52.96 7.77
N LYS A 648 -24.68 -52.75 9.03
CA LYS A 648 -23.77 -51.62 9.38
C LYS A 648 -22.27 -51.84 9.12
N THR A 649 -21.85 -52.87 8.39
CA THR A 649 -20.42 -53.14 8.14
C THR A 649 -19.97 -53.07 6.69
N THR A 650 -20.36 -52.03 5.93
CA THR A 650 -19.58 -51.60 4.75
C THR A 650 -19.73 -50.10 4.51
N ALA A 651 -18.94 -49.28 5.21
CA ALA A 651 -18.36 -48.01 4.76
C ALA A 651 -17.80 -47.25 5.99
N ARG A 652 -16.49 -47.37 6.19
CA ARG A 652 -15.68 -46.34 6.84
C ARG A 652 -14.92 -45.60 5.76
#